data_AF-A0A812Q1M4-F1
#
_entry.id   AF-A0A812Q1M4-F1
#
_cell.length_a   1.000
_cell.length_b   1.000
_cell.length_c   1.000
_cell.angle_alpha   90.00
_cell.angle_beta   90.00
_cell.angle_gamma   90.00
#
_symmetry.space_group_name_H-M   'P 1'
#
loop_
_entity.id
_entity.type
_entity.pdbx_description
1 polymer ?
#
loop_
_entity_poly.entity_id
_entity_poly.type
_entity_poly.pdbx_seq_one_letter_code
_entity_poly.pdbx_strand_id
1 'polypeptide(L)'
;MPGLDLDGCKQACRDNLQCVGVEHAGTRCEIWTRADGIEASVPGTGSSCWKKEFSHADGTGDRACRGADAGDNKPTYYSVQSSVPTLDACKDHCRATPGCVGIEHINTRCEIWTRPEGIQASVTLVGYTCLKYHGPDGSATTTAVPTTQPPSPVSRTPATDAQFLIQATFGPTLASIEELGKTTYDNWIDQQMSLPITSHREYYRKRVNPRPVRSASDLNSGSPLSRCSVGSRWVRHAILKTDVNRRIQVSRGKIKVDDLFRTDVDPAYIGNGLKAPQTCTDLAPKSWQDDGWTCASQRWRVERECTKDRDCGGLIGFADKEWIEDGYCQHTCFEVGLGYDGDDCSPGWANLDFEGYICHVAADEAGAFIKLSTSQGCSTDFTYQLNPAVWKSAPDGSITQTLSFDIFRPGVLLLRESPAQCNLATIVQSAAEGQSHFYMLEERLELVENTVENPSATGSSSGKCPTVSRSFLNEAGCKLLPGCLPLGQQKLLVPLTITNLAAFYSVGGRYVYAVTGLKTTKPPCGSMSRWKHLVCDPVCTPSDITNSSAEKIRNALEAEADQGLSRDIEVSCSGVPAEAVVQVGSEFFQHVHGDENNVYDFTDWTLQHPGGASKIKQFTSKGYLLVFPSWHPMDRWDTGLATEVIRPGFVGKLGSTVQFHNLPQPLQTEALAAALGAVPEEQEFSEVCGSPGEVSNDPERGHHLSFKHGAPDDYYFDSSYGFSGGIDRLAKSAVWTMQSLHADDQLRQRAAWALSQIFVCSVHGGGYRERAESWLSYYDIFVRNAFGNFRDIMQQVTYNPIMGDYLTFKRNRAWDSVGRFPDENYAREIMQR
;
A
#
# COMPACT_ATOMS: atom_id res chain seq x y z
N MET A 1 -47.92 -16.56 18.13
CA MET A 1 -49.24 -16.01 18.50
C MET A 1 -49.32 -15.88 20.03
N PRO A 2 -49.51 -14.67 20.58
CA PRO A 2 -49.61 -14.51 22.03
C PRO A 2 -50.97 -14.98 22.57
N GLY A 3 -50.97 -15.69 23.70
CA GLY A 3 -52.19 -16.00 24.47
C GLY A 3 -52.91 -17.32 24.16
N LEU A 4 -52.39 -18.14 23.23
CA LEU A 4 -52.86 -19.52 23.06
C LEU A 4 -52.21 -20.43 24.09
N ASP A 5 -52.99 -21.35 24.67
CA ASP A 5 -52.45 -22.49 25.40
C ASP A 5 -51.80 -23.48 24.41
N LEU A 6 -51.14 -24.53 24.95
CA LEU A 6 -50.42 -25.49 24.12
C LEU A 6 -51.35 -26.18 23.10
N ASP A 7 -52.60 -26.49 23.46
CA ASP A 7 -53.52 -27.17 22.57
C ASP A 7 -54.10 -26.25 21.50
N GLY A 8 -54.38 -24.98 21.83
CA GLY A 8 -54.68 -23.94 20.85
C GLY A 8 -53.51 -23.68 19.90
N CYS A 9 -52.28 -23.74 20.39
CA CYS A 9 -51.08 -23.63 19.58
C CYS A 9 -50.92 -24.80 18.59
N LYS A 10 -51.13 -26.04 19.05
CA LYS A 10 -51.16 -27.23 18.19
C LYS A 10 -52.26 -27.13 17.14
N GLN A 11 -53.46 -26.68 17.51
CA GLN A 11 -54.57 -26.53 16.57
C GLN A 11 -54.24 -25.51 15.47
N ALA A 12 -53.68 -24.36 15.84
CA ALA A 12 -53.21 -23.37 14.86
C ALA A 12 -52.15 -23.91 13.90
N CYS A 13 -51.30 -24.84 14.33
CA CYS A 13 -50.36 -25.55 13.45
C CYS A 13 -51.04 -26.62 12.58
N ARG A 14 -52.09 -27.29 13.06
CA ARG A 14 -52.87 -28.23 12.23
C ARG A 14 -53.56 -27.50 11.08
N ASP A 15 -54.10 -26.32 11.36
CA ASP A 15 -54.80 -25.47 10.39
C ASP A 15 -53.84 -24.79 9.38
N ASN A 16 -52.52 -24.80 9.66
CA ASN A 16 -51.49 -24.27 8.77
C ASN A 16 -50.79 -25.39 7.97
N LEU A 17 -50.95 -25.38 6.65
CA LEU A 17 -50.35 -26.36 5.73
C LEU A 17 -48.81 -26.35 5.73
N GLN A 18 -48.20 -25.19 6.01
CA GLN A 18 -46.75 -25.00 6.08
C GLN A 18 -46.18 -25.42 7.44
N CYS A 19 -47.01 -25.69 8.43
CA CYS A 19 -46.53 -25.98 9.77
C CYS A 19 -46.03 -27.43 9.91
N VAL A 20 -44.86 -27.56 10.53
CA VAL A 20 -44.20 -28.83 10.88
C VAL A 20 -44.19 -29.13 12.39
N GLY A 21 -44.48 -28.13 13.22
CA GLY A 21 -44.54 -28.27 14.68
C GLY A 21 -44.68 -26.94 15.40
N VAL A 22 -44.70 -26.98 16.74
CA VAL A 22 -44.77 -25.78 17.59
C VAL A 22 -43.80 -25.84 18.77
N GLU A 23 -43.31 -24.67 19.17
CA GLU A 23 -42.73 -24.46 20.50
C GLU A 23 -43.68 -23.59 21.31
N HIS A 24 -44.04 -24.05 22.52
CA HIS A 24 -44.90 -23.31 23.44
C HIS A 24 -44.15 -23.05 24.75
N ALA A 25 -44.06 -21.79 25.18
CA ALA A 25 -43.42 -21.39 26.43
C ALA A 25 -44.22 -20.28 27.12
N GLY A 26 -44.88 -20.58 28.25
CA GLY A 26 -45.73 -19.62 28.95
C GLY A 26 -46.91 -19.14 28.08
N THR A 27 -46.89 -17.88 27.65
CA THR A 27 -47.90 -17.29 26.74
C THR A 27 -47.44 -17.21 25.29
N ARG A 28 -46.24 -17.70 24.98
CA ARG A 28 -45.59 -17.65 23.67
C ARG A 28 -45.86 -18.96 22.91
N CYS A 29 -46.58 -18.87 21.80
CA CYS A 29 -46.76 -19.95 20.84
C CYS A 29 -46.02 -19.62 19.54
N GLU A 30 -45.02 -20.43 19.19
CA GLU A 30 -44.21 -20.32 17.97
C GLU A 30 -44.56 -21.46 17.01
N ILE A 31 -44.95 -21.11 15.79
CA ILE A 31 -45.28 -22.07 14.72
C ILE A 31 -44.04 -22.24 13.85
N TRP A 32 -43.59 -23.48 13.70
CA TRP A 32 -42.43 -23.83 12.89
C TRP A 32 -42.87 -24.20 11.48
N THR A 33 -42.27 -23.59 10.46
CA THR A 33 -42.63 -23.80 9.05
C THR A 33 -41.44 -24.17 8.15
N ARG A 34 -40.32 -24.61 8.72
CA ARG A 34 -39.16 -25.07 7.94
C ARG A 34 -39.49 -26.40 7.24
N ALA A 35 -39.18 -26.50 5.95
CA ALA A 35 -39.49 -27.66 5.12
C ALA A 35 -38.79 -28.97 5.56
N ASP A 36 -37.63 -28.84 6.24
CA ASP A 36 -36.86 -29.96 6.79
C ASP A 36 -37.42 -30.48 8.12
N GLY A 37 -38.40 -29.77 8.71
CA GLY A 37 -39.03 -30.14 9.97
C GLY A 37 -38.27 -29.67 11.21
N ILE A 38 -38.61 -30.27 12.35
CA ILE A 38 -37.86 -30.15 13.60
C ILE A 38 -36.89 -31.33 13.66
N GLU A 39 -35.58 -31.05 13.57
CA GLU A 39 -34.50 -32.05 13.54
C GLU A 39 -33.93 -32.35 14.93
N ALA A 40 -33.93 -31.37 15.83
CA ALA A 40 -33.41 -31.50 17.18
C ALA A 40 -34.27 -30.68 18.16
N SER A 41 -34.21 -31.05 19.43
CA SER A 41 -34.82 -30.27 20.53
C SER A 41 -33.87 -30.26 21.73
N VAL A 42 -33.90 -29.16 22.49
CA VAL A 42 -33.14 -29.02 23.74
C VAL A 42 -34.15 -28.88 24.89
N PRO A 43 -33.97 -29.58 26.02
CA PRO A 43 -34.83 -29.42 27.18
C PRO A 43 -34.80 -27.98 27.70
N GLY A 44 -35.96 -27.31 27.72
CA GLY A 44 -36.13 -25.97 28.27
C GLY A 44 -37.17 -25.96 29.39
N THR A 45 -36.85 -25.36 30.53
CA THR A 45 -37.78 -25.27 31.66
C THR A 45 -39.00 -24.42 31.29
N GLY A 46 -40.20 -25.02 31.35
CA GLY A 46 -41.46 -24.34 31.00
C GLY A 46 -41.74 -24.25 29.50
N SER A 47 -40.92 -24.90 28.66
CA SER A 47 -41.13 -25.01 27.21
C SER A 47 -41.62 -26.40 26.81
N SER A 48 -42.54 -26.48 25.85
CA SER A 48 -43.02 -27.71 25.22
C SER A 48 -42.79 -27.65 23.72
N CYS A 49 -42.06 -28.64 23.20
CA CYS A 49 -41.86 -28.82 21.76
C CYS A 49 -42.79 -29.93 21.25
N TRP A 50 -43.53 -29.67 20.18
CA TRP A 50 -44.45 -30.63 19.57
C TRP A 50 -44.20 -30.68 18.06
N LYS A 51 -44.05 -31.89 17.52
CA LYS A 51 -43.88 -32.14 16.09
C LYS A 51 -45.19 -32.70 15.51
N LYS A 52 -45.61 -32.19 14.36
CA LYS A 52 -46.83 -32.61 13.66
C LYS A 52 -46.61 -33.97 13.01
N GLU A 53 -47.54 -34.91 13.18
CA GLU A 53 -47.43 -36.28 12.67
C GLU A 53 -47.20 -36.38 11.15
N PHE A 54 -47.96 -35.62 10.36
CA PHE A 54 -47.80 -35.52 8.92
C PHE A 54 -47.66 -34.07 8.48
N SER A 55 -46.66 -33.77 7.64
CA SER A 55 -46.45 -32.45 7.06
C SER A 55 -46.32 -32.52 5.54
N HIS A 56 -46.75 -31.49 4.82
CA HIS A 56 -46.51 -31.40 3.39
C HIS A 56 -45.01 -31.33 3.09
N ALA A 57 -44.54 -32.05 2.06
CA ALA A 57 -43.11 -32.13 1.76
C ALA A 57 -42.46 -30.77 1.48
N ASP A 58 -43.18 -29.87 0.80
CA ASP A 58 -42.78 -28.48 0.51
C ASP A 58 -43.78 -27.45 1.06
N GLY A 59 -44.58 -27.84 2.07
CA GLY A 59 -45.56 -26.97 2.73
C GLY A 59 -46.84 -26.62 1.93
N THR A 60 -46.96 -27.03 0.66
CA THR A 60 -48.15 -26.80 -0.17
C THR A 60 -48.89 -28.10 -0.53
N GLY A 61 -50.17 -27.97 -0.91
CA GLY A 61 -50.93 -29.04 -1.59
C GLY A 61 -50.52 -29.22 -3.06
N ASP A 62 -51.17 -30.17 -3.75
CA ASP A 62 -50.97 -30.50 -5.18
C ASP A 62 -49.54 -30.86 -5.56
N ARG A 63 -48.96 -31.83 -4.84
CA ARG A 63 -47.58 -32.29 -5.06
C ARG A 63 -47.45 -33.81 -5.06
N ALA A 64 -46.57 -34.32 -5.91
CA ALA A 64 -46.15 -35.71 -5.98
C ALA A 64 -44.76 -35.88 -5.36
N CYS A 65 -44.55 -36.94 -4.57
CA CYS A 65 -43.34 -37.20 -3.81
C CYS A 65 -42.16 -37.62 -4.69
N ARG A 66 -40.94 -37.23 -4.29
CA ARG A 66 -39.69 -37.60 -4.95
C ARG A 66 -38.61 -37.97 -3.94
N GLY A 67 -37.59 -38.69 -4.40
CA GLY A 67 -36.39 -39.04 -3.65
C GLY A 67 -35.47 -37.83 -3.46
N ALA A 68 -34.23 -37.91 -3.93
CA ALA A 68 -33.21 -36.87 -3.70
C ALA A 68 -33.47 -35.55 -4.44
N ASP A 69 -34.12 -35.61 -5.61
CA ASP A 69 -34.41 -34.45 -6.46
C ASP A 69 -35.70 -34.65 -7.28
N ALA A 70 -36.12 -33.62 -8.02
CA ALA A 70 -37.38 -33.63 -8.79
C ALA A 70 -37.51 -34.77 -9.82
N GLY A 71 -36.39 -35.32 -10.31
CA GLY A 71 -36.31 -36.43 -11.26
C GLY A 71 -36.22 -37.81 -10.61
N ASP A 72 -35.93 -37.90 -9.31
CA ASP A 72 -35.73 -39.16 -8.60
C ASP A 72 -37.08 -39.81 -8.20
N ASN A 73 -37.68 -40.55 -9.13
CA ASN A 73 -38.96 -41.23 -8.96
C ASN A 73 -38.84 -42.75 -9.18
N LYS A 74 -38.07 -43.44 -8.33
CA LYS A 74 -37.88 -44.90 -8.46
C LYS A 74 -39.01 -45.67 -7.76
N PRO A 75 -39.63 -46.66 -8.43
CA PRO A 75 -40.68 -47.50 -7.84
C PRO A 75 -40.23 -48.30 -6.61
N THR A 76 -38.93 -48.43 -6.38
CA THR A 76 -38.37 -49.11 -5.20
C THR A 76 -38.52 -48.31 -3.90
N TYR A 77 -38.90 -47.03 -3.96
CA TYR A 77 -39.02 -46.16 -2.78
C TYR A 77 -40.36 -46.27 -2.05
N TYR A 78 -41.37 -46.86 -2.70
CA TYR A 78 -42.71 -46.92 -2.16
C TYR A 78 -43.44 -48.20 -2.58
N SER A 79 -44.47 -48.55 -1.83
CA SER A 79 -45.45 -49.57 -2.21
C SER A 79 -46.78 -48.91 -2.57
N VAL A 80 -47.45 -49.40 -3.62
CA VAL A 80 -48.72 -48.83 -4.07
C VAL A 80 -49.89 -49.65 -3.53
N GLN A 81 -50.78 -49.01 -2.78
CA GLN A 81 -52.08 -49.54 -2.36
C GLN A 81 -53.17 -48.98 -3.28
N SER A 82 -53.94 -49.88 -3.88
CA SER A 82 -55.12 -49.53 -4.67
C SER A 82 -56.38 -49.59 -3.80
N SER A 83 -57.41 -48.82 -4.17
CA SER A 83 -58.71 -48.76 -3.47
C SER A 83 -58.66 -48.10 -2.08
N VAL A 84 -57.79 -47.11 -1.88
CA VAL A 84 -57.69 -46.30 -0.66
C VAL A 84 -58.37 -44.94 -0.91
N PRO A 85 -59.68 -44.79 -0.61
CA PRO A 85 -60.49 -43.67 -1.12
C PRO A 85 -60.25 -42.33 -0.42
N THR A 86 -59.57 -42.32 0.73
CA THR A 86 -59.34 -41.11 1.52
C THR A 86 -57.88 -40.95 1.90
N LEU A 87 -57.44 -39.69 2.01
CA LEU A 87 -56.10 -39.35 2.49
C LEU A 87 -55.85 -39.91 3.91
N ASP A 88 -56.85 -39.89 4.78
CA ASP A 88 -56.70 -40.42 6.14
C ASP A 88 -56.54 -41.95 6.17
N ALA A 89 -57.24 -42.68 5.30
CA ALA A 89 -56.98 -44.12 5.14
C ALA A 89 -55.55 -44.38 4.63
N CYS A 90 -55.01 -43.51 3.77
CA CYS A 90 -53.62 -43.59 3.32
C CYS A 90 -52.62 -43.34 4.47
N LYS A 91 -52.92 -42.40 5.38
CA LYS A 91 -52.15 -42.21 6.62
C LYS A 91 -52.21 -43.43 7.53
N ASP A 92 -53.38 -44.06 7.68
CA ASP A 92 -53.53 -45.30 8.46
C ASP A 92 -52.67 -46.44 7.91
N HIS A 93 -52.60 -46.58 6.59
CA HIS A 93 -51.70 -47.53 5.94
C HIS A 93 -50.23 -47.24 6.26
N CYS A 94 -49.80 -45.98 6.25
CA CYS A 94 -48.44 -45.60 6.63
C CYS A 94 -48.15 -45.90 8.10
N ARG A 95 -49.08 -45.59 9.03
CA ARG A 95 -48.97 -45.91 10.46
C ARG A 95 -48.82 -47.43 10.69
N ALA A 96 -49.52 -48.23 9.90
CA ALA A 96 -49.46 -49.69 9.96
C ALA A 96 -48.23 -50.30 9.25
N THR A 97 -47.46 -49.51 8.49
CA THR A 97 -46.31 -49.99 7.71
C THR A 97 -44.99 -49.68 8.44
N PRO A 98 -44.24 -50.71 8.89
CA PRO A 98 -42.93 -50.51 9.47
C PRO A 98 -41.98 -49.80 8.51
N GLY A 99 -41.29 -48.75 8.97
CA GLY A 99 -40.36 -47.97 8.15
C GLY A 99 -41.02 -47.00 7.17
N CYS A 100 -42.33 -46.73 7.30
CA CYS A 100 -42.95 -45.64 6.54
C CYS A 100 -42.30 -44.30 6.89
N VAL A 101 -41.95 -43.52 5.86
CA VAL A 101 -41.38 -42.17 5.97
C VAL A 101 -42.31 -41.10 5.38
N GLY A 102 -43.40 -41.51 4.74
CA GLY A 102 -44.39 -40.59 4.15
C GLY A 102 -45.36 -41.28 3.21
N ILE A 103 -46.26 -40.49 2.63
CA ILE A 103 -47.28 -40.97 1.69
C ILE A 103 -47.45 -40.03 0.50
N GLU A 104 -47.83 -40.61 -0.64
CA GLU A 104 -48.42 -39.89 -1.77
C GLU A 104 -49.85 -40.39 -1.99
N HIS A 105 -50.85 -39.51 -2.00
CA HIS A 105 -52.25 -39.88 -2.23
C HIS A 105 -52.85 -39.15 -3.42
N ILE A 106 -53.55 -39.89 -4.28
CA ILE A 106 -54.45 -39.34 -5.29
C ILE A 106 -55.67 -40.24 -5.47
N ASN A 107 -56.88 -39.69 -5.31
CA ASN A 107 -58.15 -40.40 -5.47
C ASN A 107 -58.22 -41.72 -4.67
N THR A 108 -58.02 -42.86 -5.33
CA THR A 108 -58.04 -44.21 -4.74
C THR A 108 -56.66 -44.87 -4.67
N ARG A 109 -55.60 -44.17 -5.09
CA ARG A 109 -54.22 -44.65 -5.12
C ARG A 109 -53.42 -44.01 -4.00
N CYS A 110 -52.77 -44.85 -3.20
CA CYS A 110 -51.94 -44.45 -2.07
C CYS A 110 -50.55 -45.09 -2.22
N GLU A 111 -49.50 -44.29 -2.31
CA GLU A 111 -48.12 -44.75 -2.22
C GLU A 111 -47.64 -44.63 -0.77
N ILE A 112 -47.13 -45.72 -0.21
CA ILE A 112 -46.50 -45.74 1.12
C ILE A 112 -44.99 -45.72 0.91
N TRP A 113 -44.35 -44.60 1.25
CA TRP A 113 -42.92 -44.39 1.06
C TRP A 113 -42.14 -45.01 2.21
N THR A 114 -41.12 -45.81 1.91
CA THR A 114 -40.28 -46.53 2.89
C THR A 114 -38.78 -46.34 2.65
N ARG A 115 -38.41 -45.32 1.86
CA ARG A 115 -37.02 -44.98 1.57
C ARG A 115 -36.30 -44.51 2.86
N PRO A 116 -35.16 -45.11 3.26
CA PRO A 116 -34.46 -44.74 4.50
C PRO A 116 -34.08 -43.27 4.60
N GLU A 117 -33.68 -42.64 3.49
CA GLU A 117 -33.29 -41.24 3.45
C GLU A 117 -34.49 -40.28 3.29
N GLY A 118 -35.72 -40.80 3.34
CA GLY A 118 -36.95 -40.00 3.29
C GLY A 118 -37.37 -39.52 1.89
N ILE A 119 -38.40 -38.69 1.88
CA ILE A 119 -38.84 -37.87 0.75
C ILE A 119 -38.07 -36.55 0.84
N GLN A 120 -37.15 -36.26 -0.09
CA GLN A 120 -36.29 -35.07 -0.04
C GLN A 120 -36.68 -34.02 -1.09
N ALA A 121 -37.54 -34.38 -2.04
CA ALA A 121 -38.09 -33.47 -3.03
C ALA A 121 -39.55 -33.78 -3.33
N SER A 122 -40.25 -32.85 -3.97
CA SER A 122 -41.56 -33.10 -4.56
C SER A 122 -41.74 -32.26 -5.83
N VAL A 123 -42.69 -32.62 -6.68
CA VAL A 123 -43.03 -31.85 -7.89
C VAL A 123 -44.50 -31.46 -7.89
N THR A 124 -44.81 -30.31 -8.48
CA THR A 124 -46.20 -29.84 -8.58
C THR A 124 -47.00 -30.78 -9.47
N LEU A 125 -48.08 -31.36 -8.94
CA LEU A 125 -48.99 -32.21 -9.71
C LEU A 125 -50.41 -32.12 -9.11
N VAL A 126 -51.34 -31.61 -9.90
CA VAL A 126 -52.72 -31.32 -9.47
C VAL A 126 -53.43 -32.60 -9.04
N GLY A 127 -54.06 -32.57 -7.85
CA GLY A 127 -54.79 -33.69 -7.27
C GLY A 127 -53.92 -34.69 -6.50
N TYR A 128 -52.61 -34.49 -6.43
CA TYR A 128 -51.69 -35.30 -5.64
C TYR A 128 -51.40 -34.65 -4.29
N THR A 129 -51.29 -35.47 -3.24
CA THR A 129 -50.90 -35.01 -1.91
C THR A 129 -49.69 -35.78 -1.43
N CYS A 130 -48.55 -35.10 -1.31
CA CYS A 130 -47.30 -35.65 -0.77
C CYS A 130 -47.07 -35.19 0.68
N LEU A 131 -47.02 -36.14 1.62
CA LEU A 131 -46.80 -35.89 3.04
C LEU A 131 -45.58 -36.66 3.58
N LYS A 132 -44.73 -35.99 4.35
CA LYS A 132 -43.69 -36.59 5.19
C LYS A 132 -44.33 -37.08 6.50
N TYR A 133 -43.96 -38.27 6.97
CA TYR A 133 -44.43 -38.85 8.24
C TYR A 133 -43.34 -38.75 9.31
N HIS A 134 -43.67 -38.20 10.48
CA HIS A 134 -42.74 -37.92 11.57
C HIS A 134 -42.98 -38.77 12.82
N GLY A 135 -43.92 -39.72 12.77
CA GLY A 135 -44.37 -40.50 13.93
C GLY A 135 -45.55 -39.86 14.68
N PRO A 136 -46.16 -40.56 15.66
CA PRO A 136 -47.37 -40.11 16.35
C PRO A 136 -47.20 -38.72 17.00
N ASP A 137 -48.27 -37.91 16.98
CA ASP A 137 -48.32 -36.59 17.62
C ASP A 137 -47.77 -36.66 19.07
N GLY A 138 -46.69 -35.93 19.36
CA GLY A 138 -46.09 -35.88 20.70
C GLY A 138 -45.06 -36.97 21.01
N SER A 139 -44.72 -37.83 20.04
CA SER A 139 -43.59 -38.76 20.14
C SER A 139 -42.27 -38.05 19.84
N ALA A 140 -41.75 -37.30 20.81
CA ALA A 140 -40.30 -37.29 21.00
C ALA A 140 -39.92 -38.57 21.75
N THR A 141 -40.24 -39.74 21.17
CA THR A 141 -39.82 -41.02 21.75
C THR A 141 -38.33 -41.17 21.45
N THR A 142 -37.53 -41.01 22.51
CA THR A 142 -36.21 -41.60 22.65
C THR A 142 -36.31 -43.08 22.30
N THR A 143 -36.10 -43.40 21.02
CA THR A 143 -36.02 -44.76 20.53
C THR A 143 -34.55 -45.06 20.39
N ALA A 144 -33.99 -45.70 21.42
CA ALA A 144 -32.74 -46.42 21.29
C ALA A 144 -32.93 -47.46 20.17
N VAL A 145 -32.26 -47.24 19.05
CA VAL A 145 -32.16 -48.22 17.95
C VAL A 145 -31.40 -49.44 18.49
N PRO A 146 -31.82 -50.68 18.19
CA PRO A 146 -31.01 -51.86 18.45
C PRO A 146 -29.69 -51.67 17.71
N THR A 147 -28.59 -51.74 18.45
CA THR A 147 -27.23 -51.76 17.92
C THR A 147 -27.08 -52.85 16.85
N THR A 148 -27.32 -52.51 15.59
CA THR A 148 -26.27 -52.78 14.61
C THR A 148 -25.08 -52.01 15.13
N GLN A 149 -24.05 -52.75 15.54
CA GLN A 149 -22.75 -52.22 15.92
C GLN A 149 -22.49 -50.97 15.08
N PRO A 150 -22.31 -49.78 15.69
CA PRO A 150 -21.79 -48.64 14.97
C PRO A 150 -20.58 -49.17 14.18
N PRO A 151 -20.31 -48.73 12.93
CA PRO A 151 -18.89 -48.69 12.58
C PRO A 151 -18.26 -48.02 13.79
N SER A 152 -17.38 -48.75 14.50
CA SER A 152 -16.78 -48.30 15.76
C SER A 152 -16.56 -46.80 15.63
N PRO A 153 -16.94 -45.93 16.60
CA PRO A 153 -16.66 -44.51 16.49
C PRO A 153 -15.23 -44.46 16.02
N VAL A 154 -14.98 -43.92 14.82
CA VAL A 154 -13.62 -43.94 14.28
C VAL A 154 -12.86 -43.19 15.35
N SER A 155 -12.14 -43.95 16.18
CA SER A 155 -11.55 -43.40 17.39
C SER A 155 -10.61 -42.40 16.81
N ARG A 156 -10.89 -41.11 17.01
CA ARG A 156 -10.14 -40.07 16.33
C ARG A 156 -8.67 -40.35 16.57
N THR A 157 -7.98 -40.66 15.49
CA THR A 157 -6.56 -40.98 15.51
C THR A 157 -5.82 -39.75 15.04
N PRO A 158 -4.53 -39.62 15.38
CA PRO A 158 -3.68 -38.62 14.76
C PRO A 158 -3.75 -38.63 13.23
N ALA A 159 -3.97 -39.80 12.60
CA ALA A 159 -4.12 -39.93 11.16
C ALA A 159 -5.43 -39.33 10.63
N THR A 160 -6.57 -39.52 11.31
CA THR A 160 -7.85 -38.93 10.91
C THR A 160 -7.88 -37.42 11.17
N ASP A 161 -7.25 -36.98 12.26
CA ASP A 161 -7.11 -35.57 12.59
C ASP A 161 -6.21 -34.86 11.55
N ALA A 162 -5.13 -35.51 11.12
CA ALA A 162 -4.31 -35.04 10.02
C ALA A 162 -5.11 -34.96 8.70
N GLN A 163 -5.93 -35.97 8.36
CA GLN A 163 -6.77 -35.94 7.16
C GLN A 163 -7.77 -34.79 7.18
N PHE A 164 -8.42 -34.55 8.32
CA PHE A 164 -9.30 -33.41 8.51
C PHE A 164 -8.56 -32.09 8.26
N LEU A 165 -7.38 -31.91 8.88
CA LEU A 165 -6.58 -30.71 8.71
C LEU A 165 -6.04 -30.54 7.28
N ILE A 166 -5.71 -31.61 6.55
CA ILE A 166 -5.33 -31.51 5.12
C ILE A 166 -6.46 -30.90 4.27
N GLN A 167 -7.71 -31.17 4.63
CA GLN A 167 -8.87 -30.62 3.92
C GLN A 167 -9.17 -29.18 4.38
N ALA A 168 -9.10 -28.95 5.69
CA ALA A 168 -9.49 -27.71 6.34
C ALA A 168 -8.40 -26.61 6.34
N THR A 169 -7.13 -26.96 6.14
CA THR A 169 -5.98 -26.04 6.15
C THR A 169 -5.08 -26.26 4.92
N PHE A 170 -3.90 -25.63 4.87
CA PHE A 170 -2.87 -25.92 3.85
C PHE A 170 -1.91 -27.05 4.23
N GLY A 171 -2.14 -27.71 5.35
CA GLY A 171 -1.37 -28.86 5.81
C GLY A 171 -1.32 -28.93 7.33
N PRO A 172 -1.41 -30.13 7.93
CA PRO A 172 -1.24 -30.31 9.36
C PRO A 172 0.22 -30.15 9.78
N THR A 173 0.42 -29.64 10.98
CA THR A 173 1.68 -29.76 11.72
C THR A 173 1.48 -30.77 12.85
N LEU A 174 2.58 -31.27 13.43
CA LEU A 174 2.47 -32.15 14.60
C LEU A 174 1.74 -31.45 15.76
N ALA A 175 1.98 -30.15 15.94
CA ALA A 175 1.30 -29.35 16.95
C ALA A 175 -0.20 -29.22 16.68
N SER A 176 -0.61 -28.92 15.45
CA SER A 176 -2.04 -28.74 15.14
C SER A 176 -2.84 -30.05 15.21
N ILE A 177 -2.21 -31.20 14.93
CA ILE A 177 -2.83 -32.52 15.15
C ILE A 177 -3.05 -32.76 16.65
N GLU A 178 -2.07 -32.44 17.50
CA GLU A 178 -2.19 -32.58 18.95
C GLU A 178 -3.27 -31.67 19.54
N GLU A 179 -3.34 -30.42 19.07
CA GLU A 179 -4.35 -29.44 19.48
C GLU A 179 -5.74 -29.86 19.04
N LEU A 180 -5.92 -30.29 17.78
CA LEU A 180 -7.19 -30.81 17.31
C LEU A 180 -7.63 -32.02 18.14
N GLY A 181 -6.69 -32.87 18.55
CA GLY A 181 -6.85 -33.97 19.51
C GLY A 181 -7.59 -33.63 20.80
N LYS A 182 -7.57 -32.36 21.22
CA LYS A 182 -8.12 -31.86 22.49
C LYS A 182 -9.55 -31.29 22.36
N THR A 183 -10.07 -31.15 21.15
CA THR A 183 -11.41 -30.58 20.87
C THR A 183 -12.20 -31.49 19.91
N THR A 184 -13.44 -31.15 19.55
CA THR A 184 -14.20 -31.82 18.46
C THR A 184 -13.98 -31.09 17.14
N TYR A 185 -14.29 -31.73 16.00
CA TYR A 185 -14.20 -31.06 14.69
C TYR A 185 -15.16 -29.86 14.62
N ASP A 186 -16.39 -30.02 15.11
CA ASP A 186 -17.39 -28.93 15.13
C ASP A 186 -16.88 -27.73 15.95
N ASN A 187 -16.38 -27.98 17.16
CA ASN A 187 -15.82 -26.92 18.00
C ASN A 187 -14.59 -26.27 17.35
N TRP A 188 -13.74 -27.03 16.66
CA TRP A 188 -12.59 -26.47 15.95
C TRP A 188 -13.03 -25.60 14.77
N ILE A 189 -14.06 -26.02 14.01
CA ILE A 189 -14.63 -25.25 12.91
C ILE A 189 -15.23 -23.94 13.45
N ASP A 190 -16.05 -24.02 14.50
CA ASP A 190 -16.64 -22.84 15.14
C ASP A 190 -15.57 -21.87 15.64
N GLN A 191 -14.51 -22.40 16.29
CA GLN A 191 -13.36 -21.61 16.71
C GLN A 191 -12.68 -20.92 15.52
N GLN A 192 -12.36 -21.65 14.46
CA GLN A 192 -11.73 -21.10 13.26
C GLN A 192 -12.60 -20.06 12.55
N MET A 193 -13.91 -20.28 12.49
CA MET A 193 -14.86 -19.32 11.91
C MET A 193 -14.97 -18.04 12.73
N SER A 194 -14.79 -18.13 14.05
CA SER A 194 -14.82 -17.00 14.99
C SER A 194 -13.55 -16.14 15.00
N LEU A 195 -12.43 -16.66 14.48
CA LEU A 195 -11.17 -15.91 14.44
C LEU A 195 -11.28 -14.66 13.54
N PRO A 196 -10.66 -13.53 13.94
CA PRO A 196 -10.54 -12.35 13.10
C PRO A 196 -9.91 -12.68 11.74
N ILE A 197 -10.27 -11.88 10.74
CA ILE A 197 -9.73 -12.04 9.39
C ILE A 197 -8.25 -11.68 9.38
N THR A 198 -7.41 -12.57 8.84
CA THR A 198 -6.01 -12.26 8.56
C THR A 198 -5.87 -11.72 7.14
N SER A 199 -5.83 -10.39 6.98
CA SER A 199 -5.76 -9.72 5.68
C SER A 199 -4.37 -9.84 5.03
N HIS A 200 -4.34 -10.18 3.73
CA HIS A 200 -3.14 -10.21 2.91
C HIS A 200 -2.62 -8.81 2.62
N ARG A 201 -3.51 -7.86 2.31
CA ARG A 201 -3.14 -6.45 2.10
C ARG A 201 -2.53 -5.84 3.36
N GLU A 202 -3.11 -6.10 4.52
CA GLU A 202 -2.59 -5.64 5.80
C GLU A 202 -1.20 -6.19 6.10
N TYR A 203 -1.02 -7.50 5.93
CA TYR A 203 0.26 -8.18 6.12
C TYR A 203 1.36 -7.58 5.24
N TYR A 204 1.02 -7.28 3.98
CA TYR A 204 1.90 -6.64 3.01
C TYR A 204 2.26 -5.23 3.42
N ARG A 205 1.28 -4.36 3.71
CA ARG A 205 1.53 -2.95 4.05
C ARG A 205 2.40 -2.81 5.30
N LYS A 206 2.19 -3.65 6.32
CA LYS A 206 3.04 -3.72 7.52
C LYS A 206 4.50 -4.09 7.25
N ARG A 207 4.86 -4.62 6.07
CA ARG A 207 6.22 -5.12 5.72
C ARG A 207 6.83 -4.44 4.50
N VAL A 208 6.16 -3.44 3.95
CA VAL A 208 6.77 -2.52 3.00
C VAL A 208 7.21 -1.28 3.77
N ASN A 209 8.43 -0.82 3.56
CA ASN A 209 8.92 0.43 4.13
C ASN A 209 9.88 1.05 3.11
N PRO A 210 9.37 1.35 1.89
CA PRO A 210 10.23 1.70 0.77
C PRO A 210 10.84 3.09 0.96
N ARG A 211 11.96 3.37 0.29
CA ARG A 211 12.53 4.71 0.25
C ARG A 211 11.73 5.60 -0.71
N PRO A 212 11.52 6.89 -0.42
CA PRO A 212 10.76 7.76 -1.31
C PRO A 212 11.46 7.93 -2.67
N VAL A 213 10.67 7.94 -3.76
CA VAL A 213 11.17 8.27 -5.10
C VAL A 213 11.50 9.75 -5.13
N ARG A 214 12.73 10.09 -5.51
CA ARG A 214 13.23 11.48 -5.49
C ARG A 214 12.99 12.25 -6.80
N SER A 215 12.42 11.61 -7.81
CA SER A 215 12.10 12.19 -9.12
C SER A 215 10.64 12.68 -9.13
N ALA A 216 10.43 13.99 -9.29
CA ALA A 216 9.11 14.63 -9.28
C ALA A 216 8.21 14.19 -10.44
N SER A 217 8.79 13.86 -11.61
CA SER A 217 8.05 13.37 -12.77
C SER A 217 7.45 11.98 -12.55
N ASP A 218 7.95 11.25 -11.56
CA ASP A 218 7.65 9.85 -11.28
C ASP A 218 6.81 9.67 -10.00
N LEU A 219 6.81 10.65 -9.10
CA LEU A 219 6.07 10.64 -7.84
C LEU A 219 4.56 10.57 -8.07
N ASN A 220 4.00 9.37 -7.93
CA ASN A 220 2.55 9.14 -8.01
C ASN A 220 1.91 8.77 -6.67
N SER A 221 2.71 8.44 -5.63
CA SER A 221 2.17 7.90 -4.37
C SER A 221 3.00 8.26 -3.13
N GLY A 222 2.35 8.87 -2.13
CA GLY A 222 2.84 9.04 -0.76
C GLY A 222 3.82 10.20 -0.54
N SER A 223 4.27 10.38 0.70
CA SER A 223 5.30 11.36 1.09
C SER A 223 6.27 10.75 2.10
N PRO A 224 7.49 11.30 2.25
CA PRO A 224 8.41 10.81 3.27
C PRO A 224 7.82 10.96 4.68
N LEU A 225 8.04 9.96 5.51
CA LEU A 225 7.80 10.02 6.95
C LEU A 225 8.60 11.20 7.52
N SER A 226 7.94 12.06 8.28
CA SER A 226 8.62 13.18 8.94
C SER A 226 9.76 12.67 9.82
N ARG A 227 10.88 13.38 9.82
CA ARG A 227 12.04 13.07 10.68
C ARG A 227 11.73 13.08 12.18
N CYS A 228 10.61 13.69 12.56
CA CYS A 228 10.16 13.76 13.95
C CYS A 228 9.05 12.75 14.25
N SER A 229 8.54 12.04 13.25
CA SER A 229 7.55 11.00 13.48
C SER A 229 8.18 9.80 14.18
N VAL A 230 7.41 9.18 15.07
CA VAL A 230 7.73 7.85 15.62
C VAL A 230 8.00 6.89 14.47
N GLY A 231 9.05 6.08 14.61
CA GLY A 231 9.49 5.15 13.59
C GLY A 231 10.31 5.77 12.45
N SER A 232 10.59 7.09 12.47
CA SER A 232 11.56 7.69 11.54
C SER A 232 12.91 7.00 11.70
N ARG A 233 13.56 6.71 10.56
CA ARG A 233 14.74 5.84 10.51
C ARG A 233 16.03 6.63 10.45
N TRP A 234 17.00 6.21 11.25
CA TRP A 234 18.29 6.85 11.39
C TRP A 234 19.41 5.83 11.23
N VAL A 235 20.32 6.06 10.29
CA VAL A 235 21.35 5.10 9.90
C VAL A 235 22.76 5.59 10.21
N ARG A 236 23.64 4.66 10.57
CA ARG A 236 25.03 4.94 10.93
C ARG A 236 25.96 5.00 9.73
N HIS A 237 25.59 4.50 8.55
CA HIS A 237 26.45 4.54 7.36
C HIS A 237 26.28 5.85 6.57
N ALA A 238 27.38 6.42 6.06
CA ALA A 238 27.37 7.77 5.49
C ALA A 238 26.82 7.82 4.05
N ILE A 239 27.03 6.77 3.26
CA ILE A 239 26.59 6.67 1.87
C ILE A 239 25.51 5.60 1.73
N LEU A 240 24.35 5.96 1.19
CA LEU A 240 23.19 5.06 1.06
C LEU A 240 23.21 4.30 -0.28
N LYS A 241 22.55 3.14 -0.38
CA LYS A 241 22.31 2.50 -1.69
C LYS A 241 21.55 3.38 -2.68
N THR A 242 20.68 4.27 -2.20
CA THR A 242 20.00 5.28 -3.04
C THR A 242 20.89 6.44 -3.47
N ASP A 243 22.15 6.47 -3.02
CA ASP A 243 23.13 7.46 -3.50
C ASP A 243 23.81 7.03 -4.82
N VAL A 244 23.55 5.82 -5.32
CA VAL A 244 24.07 5.36 -6.62
C VAL A 244 23.60 6.30 -7.75
N ASN A 245 24.52 6.58 -8.68
CA ASN A 245 24.45 7.58 -9.75
C ASN A 245 24.44 9.05 -9.31
N ARG A 246 24.60 9.35 -8.02
CA ARG A 246 24.62 10.72 -7.50
C ARG A 246 26.05 11.25 -7.35
N ARG A 247 26.20 12.57 -7.39
CA ARG A 247 27.52 13.22 -7.33
C ARG A 247 28.05 13.16 -5.89
N ILE A 248 29.29 12.77 -5.74
CA ILE A 248 30.02 12.78 -4.46
C ILE A 248 31.17 13.77 -4.53
N GLN A 249 31.39 14.48 -3.42
CA GLN A 249 32.52 15.36 -3.21
C GLN A 249 33.18 15.00 -1.89
N VAL A 250 34.48 14.71 -1.94
CA VAL A 250 35.37 14.58 -0.80
C VAL A 250 36.34 15.73 -0.88
N SER A 251 36.16 16.74 -0.04
CA SER A 251 37.05 17.90 -0.01
C SER A 251 37.00 18.56 1.37
N ARG A 252 38.13 19.16 1.77
CA ARG A 252 38.26 19.89 3.05
C ARG A 252 37.85 19.03 4.26
N GLY A 253 38.21 17.74 4.23
CA GLY A 253 37.90 16.79 5.30
C GLY A 253 36.41 16.50 5.47
N LYS A 254 35.61 16.59 4.40
CA LYS A 254 34.16 16.31 4.43
C LYS A 254 33.72 15.51 3.23
N ILE A 255 32.76 14.62 3.45
CA ILE A 255 32.08 13.87 2.40
C ILE A 255 30.66 14.44 2.21
N LYS A 256 30.31 14.74 0.96
CA LYS A 256 29.01 15.26 0.57
C LYS A 256 28.45 14.50 -0.62
N VAL A 257 27.14 14.29 -0.65
CA VAL A 257 26.40 13.74 -1.81
C VAL A 257 25.41 14.78 -2.30
N ASP A 258 25.52 15.21 -3.56
CA ASP A 258 24.82 16.37 -4.14
C ASP A 258 24.88 17.62 -3.25
N ASP A 259 26.07 17.89 -2.71
CA ASP A 259 26.38 18.93 -1.72
C ASP A 259 25.73 18.76 -0.33
N LEU A 260 24.91 17.73 -0.13
CA LEU A 260 24.38 17.40 1.20
C LEU A 260 25.49 16.77 2.04
N PHE A 261 25.78 17.36 3.19
CA PHE A 261 26.75 16.83 4.15
C PHE A 261 26.33 15.43 4.61
N ARG A 262 27.26 14.48 4.54
CA ARG A 262 27.09 13.10 5.02
C ARG A 262 27.90 12.84 6.28
N THR A 263 29.20 13.14 6.24
CA THR A 263 30.12 12.87 7.34
C THR A 263 31.39 13.72 7.23
N ASP A 264 32.04 14.00 8.36
CA ASP A 264 33.42 14.47 8.38
C ASP A 264 34.35 13.30 8.04
N VAL A 265 35.48 13.60 7.41
CA VAL A 265 36.56 12.62 7.21
C VAL A 265 37.30 12.46 8.53
N ASP A 266 37.35 11.24 9.04
CA ASP A 266 38.07 10.88 10.28
C ASP A 266 39.48 10.39 9.95
N PRO A 267 40.52 11.23 10.06
CA PRO A 267 41.90 10.82 9.78
C PRO A 267 42.46 9.86 10.83
N ALA A 268 41.83 9.75 12.00
CA ALA A 268 42.28 8.91 13.10
C ALA A 268 41.59 7.53 13.12
N TYR A 269 40.54 7.34 12.33
CA TYR A 269 39.77 6.09 12.25
C TYR A 269 39.23 5.66 13.63
N ILE A 270 38.78 6.61 14.43
CA ILE A 270 38.31 6.38 15.81
C ILE A 270 36.77 6.33 15.84
N GLY A 271 36.10 7.24 15.13
CA GLY A 271 34.66 7.43 15.19
C GLY A 271 33.92 7.10 13.91
N ASN A 272 34.60 6.99 12.77
CA ASN A 272 34.00 6.56 11.49
C ASN A 272 33.78 5.03 11.38
N GLY A 273 34.08 4.25 12.41
CA GLY A 273 33.84 2.80 12.42
C GLY A 273 34.66 1.99 11.41
N LEU A 274 35.64 2.60 10.75
CA LEU A 274 36.59 1.91 9.86
C LEU A 274 37.92 1.68 10.58
N LYS A 275 38.72 0.74 10.08
CA LYS A 275 40.14 0.66 10.42
C LYS A 275 40.93 1.53 9.45
N ALA A 276 42.12 1.98 9.86
CA ALA A 276 43.04 2.64 8.92
C ALA A 276 43.38 1.66 7.77
N PRO A 277 43.43 2.14 6.51
CA PRO A 277 43.83 1.31 5.39
C PRO A 277 45.17 0.63 5.64
N GLN A 278 45.25 -0.65 5.31
CA GLN A 278 46.49 -1.40 5.43
C GLN A 278 47.26 -1.43 4.11
N THR A 279 48.56 -1.69 4.20
CA THR A 279 49.36 -2.01 3.00
C THR A 279 48.99 -3.40 2.51
N CYS A 280 48.24 -3.47 1.41
CA CYS A 280 47.93 -4.74 0.76
C CYS A 280 49.06 -5.20 -0.16
N THR A 281 49.27 -6.52 -0.21
CA THR A 281 50.18 -7.12 -1.19
C THR A 281 49.51 -7.17 -2.56
N ASP A 282 50.30 -7.18 -3.64
CA ASP A 282 49.80 -7.49 -4.98
C ASP A 282 50.64 -8.60 -5.61
N LEU A 283 50.93 -9.61 -4.79
CA LEU A 283 51.78 -10.73 -5.16
C LEU A 283 50.94 -11.73 -5.95
N ALA A 284 51.36 -12.02 -7.19
CA ALA A 284 50.80 -13.11 -7.97
C ALA A 284 51.36 -14.46 -7.49
N PRO A 285 50.64 -15.58 -7.67
CA PRO A 285 51.17 -16.91 -7.38
C PRO A 285 52.49 -17.17 -8.10
N LYS A 286 53.34 -18.04 -7.54
CA LYS A 286 54.66 -18.34 -8.11
C LYS A 286 54.57 -18.82 -9.56
N SER A 287 53.58 -19.64 -9.87
CA SER A 287 53.29 -20.12 -11.24
C SER A 287 53.03 -18.97 -12.23
N TRP A 288 52.33 -17.90 -11.80
CA TRP A 288 52.11 -16.73 -12.64
C TRP A 288 53.39 -15.92 -12.83
N GLN A 289 54.17 -15.77 -11.76
CA GLN A 289 55.46 -15.07 -11.84
C GLN A 289 56.43 -15.78 -12.79
N ASP A 290 56.44 -17.12 -12.78
CA ASP A 290 57.28 -17.94 -13.67
C ASP A 290 56.86 -17.78 -15.15
N ASP A 291 55.58 -17.53 -15.41
CA ASP A 291 55.02 -17.18 -16.73
C ASP A 291 55.13 -15.68 -17.08
N GLY A 292 55.73 -14.85 -16.20
CA GLY A 292 55.87 -13.40 -16.36
C GLY A 292 54.57 -12.60 -16.19
N TRP A 293 53.55 -13.20 -15.57
CA TRP A 293 52.27 -12.57 -15.30
C TRP A 293 52.26 -11.85 -13.96
N THR A 294 51.55 -10.72 -13.92
CA THR A 294 51.22 -9.96 -12.71
C THR A 294 49.71 -9.99 -12.46
N CYS A 295 49.30 -9.67 -11.23
CA CYS A 295 47.89 -9.50 -10.86
C CYS A 295 47.18 -8.51 -11.79
N ALA A 296 47.81 -7.36 -12.06
CA ALA A 296 47.31 -6.36 -13.00
C ALA A 296 47.16 -6.89 -14.45
N SER A 297 48.13 -7.66 -14.96
CA SER A 297 48.10 -8.20 -16.34
C SER A 297 47.03 -9.28 -16.56
N GLN A 298 46.61 -9.96 -15.49
CA GLN A 298 45.64 -11.06 -15.51
C GLN A 298 44.35 -10.70 -14.78
N ARG A 299 43.93 -9.43 -14.86
CA ARG A 299 42.76 -8.89 -14.14
C ARG A 299 41.49 -9.75 -14.25
N TRP A 300 41.21 -10.32 -15.43
CA TRP A 300 40.07 -11.20 -15.64
C TRP A 300 40.16 -12.53 -14.85
N ARG A 301 41.38 -13.06 -14.63
CA ARG A 301 41.61 -14.23 -13.78
C ARG A 301 41.45 -13.84 -12.32
N VAL A 302 42.03 -12.70 -11.94
CA VAL A 302 41.90 -12.14 -10.58
C VAL A 302 40.42 -11.98 -10.21
N GLU A 303 39.59 -11.39 -11.08
CA GLU A 303 38.15 -11.28 -10.84
C GLU A 303 37.46 -12.63 -10.62
N ARG A 304 37.97 -13.73 -11.18
CA ARG A 304 37.44 -15.06 -10.95
C ARG A 304 37.93 -15.65 -9.62
N GLU A 305 39.23 -15.54 -9.33
CA GLU A 305 39.81 -16.15 -8.13
C GLU A 305 39.47 -15.37 -6.84
N CYS A 306 39.28 -14.05 -6.90
CA CYS A 306 38.90 -13.22 -5.75
C CYS A 306 37.40 -13.29 -5.40
N THR A 307 36.56 -13.93 -6.21
CA THR A 307 35.11 -13.92 -5.97
C THR A 307 34.73 -14.64 -4.68
N LYS A 308 34.32 -13.89 -3.65
CA LYS A 308 33.48 -14.44 -2.58
C LYS A 308 32.12 -14.78 -3.19
N ASP A 309 31.74 -16.05 -3.12
CA ASP A 309 30.41 -16.56 -3.46
C ASP A 309 29.76 -15.94 -4.70
N ARG A 310 30.03 -16.50 -5.88
CA ARG A 310 28.98 -16.52 -6.91
C ARG A 310 28.08 -17.72 -6.67
N ASP A 311 26.82 -17.44 -6.36
CA ASP A 311 25.72 -18.30 -6.79
C ASP A 311 25.61 -18.20 -8.32
N CYS A 312 26.48 -18.94 -9.02
CA CYS A 312 26.41 -19.16 -10.47
C CYS A 312 25.33 -20.20 -10.79
N GLY A 313 24.07 -19.92 -10.43
CA GLY A 313 22.95 -20.80 -10.76
C GLY A 313 22.99 -22.16 -10.07
N GLY A 314 23.19 -22.20 -8.77
CA GLY A 314 23.09 -23.42 -7.95
C GLY A 314 24.36 -24.27 -7.87
N LEU A 315 25.51 -23.77 -8.32
CA LEU A 315 26.81 -24.33 -8.00
C LEU A 315 27.60 -23.29 -7.20
N ILE A 316 27.81 -23.61 -5.92
CA ILE A 316 28.67 -22.86 -4.99
C ILE A 316 30.09 -22.94 -5.55
N GLY A 317 30.54 -21.89 -6.23
CA GLY A 317 31.94 -21.72 -6.58
C GLY A 317 32.66 -21.15 -5.36
N PHE A 318 33.34 -22.00 -4.60
CA PHE A 318 34.21 -21.54 -3.53
C PHE A 318 35.33 -20.70 -4.14
N ALA A 319 35.55 -19.49 -3.62
CA ALA A 319 36.85 -18.84 -3.77
C ALA A 319 37.92 -19.86 -3.37
N ASP A 320 39.03 -19.94 -4.11
CA ASP A 320 40.11 -20.84 -3.72
C ASP A 320 40.59 -20.42 -2.32
N LYS A 321 40.36 -21.28 -1.33
CA LYS A 321 40.62 -20.97 0.07
C LYS A 321 42.10 -20.66 0.29
N GLU A 322 42.97 -21.34 -0.46
CA GLU A 322 44.41 -21.11 -0.48
C GLU A 322 44.73 -19.70 -1.04
N TRP A 323 43.97 -19.23 -2.02
CA TRP A 323 44.15 -17.91 -2.61
C TRP A 323 43.91 -16.76 -1.62
N ILE A 324 42.87 -16.89 -0.80
CA ILE A 324 42.53 -15.92 0.25
C ILE A 324 43.52 -16.03 1.43
N GLU A 325 43.86 -17.25 1.87
CA GLU A 325 44.79 -17.48 2.99
C GLU A 325 46.21 -16.97 2.68
N ASP A 326 46.69 -17.15 1.45
CA ASP A 326 48.02 -16.70 1.01
C ASP A 326 48.05 -15.20 0.63
N GLY A 327 46.90 -14.54 0.55
CA GLY A 327 46.81 -13.12 0.22
C GLY A 327 47.26 -12.78 -1.20
N TYR A 328 47.04 -13.66 -2.18
CA TYR A 328 47.43 -13.39 -3.57
C TYR A 328 46.61 -12.23 -4.14
N CYS A 329 47.26 -11.34 -4.90
CA CYS A 329 46.62 -10.23 -5.60
C CYS A 329 45.66 -9.37 -4.73
N GLN A 330 45.92 -9.29 -3.42
CA GLN A 330 45.04 -8.66 -2.44
C GLN A 330 44.63 -7.22 -2.84
N HIS A 331 45.58 -6.42 -3.30
CA HIS A 331 45.33 -5.07 -3.82
C HIS A 331 44.46 -5.10 -5.09
N THR A 332 44.83 -5.87 -6.11
CA THR A 332 44.03 -5.97 -7.35
C THR A 332 42.62 -6.52 -7.09
N CYS A 333 42.45 -7.48 -6.18
CA CYS A 333 41.14 -7.99 -5.74
C CYS A 333 40.26 -6.87 -5.17
N PHE A 334 40.84 -6.01 -4.33
CA PHE A 334 40.15 -4.85 -3.79
C PHE A 334 39.77 -3.85 -4.90
N GLU A 335 40.67 -3.57 -5.85
CA GLU A 335 40.42 -2.68 -7.01
C GLU A 335 39.39 -3.20 -8.04
N VAL A 336 38.87 -4.42 -7.86
CA VAL A 336 37.73 -4.92 -8.65
C VAL A 336 36.45 -5.09 -7.83
N GLY A 337 36.49 -4.71 -6.54
CA GLY A 337 35.37 -4.84 -5.62
C GLY A 337 35.16 -6.21 -5.02
N LEU A 338 36.23 -7.00 -4.97
CA LEU A 338 36.25 -8.36 -4.45
C LEU A 338 37.33 -8.51 -3.36
N GLY A 339 37.56 -7.46 -2.59
CA GLY A 339 38.53 -7.49 -1.48
C GLY A 339 38.20 -8.55 -0.42
N TYR A 340 39.21 -9.06 0.27
CA TYR A 340 39.03 -10.06 1.33
C TYR A 340 38.40 -9.46 2.59
N ASP A 341 37.83 -10.31 3.44
CA ASP A 341 37.06 -9.83 4.58
C ASP A 341 37.98 -9.14 5.58
N GLY A 342 37.64 -7.90 5.93
CA GLY A 342 38.44 -7.08 6.84
C GLY A 342 39.59 -6.32 6.17
N ASP A 343 39.80 -6.47 4.87
CA ASP A 343 40.79 -5.70 4.13
C ASP A 343 40.26 -4.32 3.73
N ASP A 344 41.02 -3.28 4.03
CA ASP A 344 40.96 -1.97 3.37
C ASP A 344 42.27 -1.66 2.62
N CYS A 345 42.30 -1.95 1.32
CA CYS A 345 43.41 -1.60 0.43
C CYS A 345 43.22 -0.23 -0.24
N SER A 346 42.23 0.56 0.18
CA SER A 346 41.96 1.85 -0.43
C SER A 346 43.03 2.88 -0.03
N PRO A 347 43.11 4.02 -0.73
CA PRO A 347 43.86 5.17 -0.23
C PRO A 347 43.35 5.72 1.12
N GLY A 348 42.15 5.33 1.54
CA GLY A 348 41.41 5.88 2.66
C GLY A 348 40.83 7.26 2.39
N TRP A 349 39.72 7.58 3.06
CA TRP A 349 39.05 8.88 2.92
C TRP A 349 39.93 10.07 3.31
N ALA A 350 40.86 9.87 4.25
CA ALA A 350 41.78 10.91 4.72
C ALA A 350 42.74 11.41 3.62
N ASN A 351 43.10 10.54 2.67
CA ASN A 351 44.02 10.85 1.60
C ASN A 351 43.33 11.04 0.24
N LEU A 352 42.00 11.08 0.23
CA LEU A 352 41.20 11.19 -0.98
C LEU A 352 40.65 12.62 -1.12
N ASP A 353 41.14 13.37 -2.12
CA ASP A 353 40.48 14.58 -2.63
C ASP A 353 39.80 14.18 -3.95
N PHE A 354 38.47 14.09 -3.95
CA PHE A 354 37.73 13.45 -5.03
C PHE A 354 36.42 14.16 -5.35
N GLU A 355 36.16 14.31 -6.64
CA GLU A 355 34.88 14.75 -7.15
C GLU A 355 34.46 13.85 -8.31
N GLY A 356 33.26 13.27 -8.20
CA GLY A 356 32.76 12.32 -9.18
C GLY A 356 31.39 11.79 -8.80
N TYR A 357 31.16 10.50 -9.05
CA TYR A 357 29.86 9.84 -8.92
C TYR A 357 29.99 8.53 -8.17
N ILE A 358 28.95 8.20 -7.41
CA ILE A 358 28.82 6.91 -6.72
C ILE A 358 28.27 5.90 -7.71
N CYS A 359 29.04 4.88 -8.02
CA CYS A 359 28.67 3.88 -9.02
C CYS A 359 28.10 2.60 -8.43
N HIS A 360 28.48 2.27 -7.21
CA HIS A 360 27.97 1.09 -6.52
C HIS A 360 28.15 1.23 -5.01
N VAL A 361 27.19 0.73 -4.24
CA VAL A 361 27.23 0.59 -2.78
C VAL A 361 26.78 -0.83 -2.47
N ALA A 362 27.67 -1.65 -1.94
CA ALA A 362 27.42 -3.09 -1.77
C ALA A 362 26.30 -3.38 -0.73
N ALA A 363 26.30 -2.66 0.39
CA ALA A 363 25.39 -2.86 1.51
C ALA A 363 25.09 -1.54 2.24
N ASP A 364 23.94 -1.46 2.91
CA ASP A 364 23.53 -0.31 3.74
C ASP A 364 24.12 -0.45 5.16
N GLU A 365 25.45 -0.49 5.24
CA GLU A 365 26.22 -0.64 6.49
C GLU A 365 27.59 0.04 6.39
N ALA A 366 28.19 0.34 7.55
CA ALA A 366 29.56 0.83 7.61
C ALA A 366 30.55 -0.31 7.30
N GLY A 367 31.62 -0.02 6.58
CA GLY A 367 32.53 -1.01 6.03
C GLY A 367 32.09 -1.59 4.68
N ALA A 368 30.87 -1.29 4.21
CA ALA A 368 30.40 -1.75 2.91
C ALA A 368 31.25 -1.19 1.76
N PHE A 369 31.44 -1.98 0.73
CA PHE A 369 32.25 -1.57 -0.41
C PHE A 369 31.57 -0.49 -1.27
N ILE A 370 32.29 0.58 -1.58
CA ILE A 370 31.85 1.70 -2.42
C ILE A 370 32.74 1.78 -3.67
N LYS A 371 32.10 1.84 -4.83
CA LYS A 371 32.73 2.12 -6.12
C LYS A 371 32.41 3.55 -6.54
N LEU A 372 33.43 4.34 -6.81
CA LEU A 372 33.36 5.72 -7.30
C LEU A 372 33.92 5.80 -8.72
N SER A 373 33.50 6.80 -9.48
CA SER A 373 34.05 7.13 -10.81
C SER A 373 34.01 8.63 -11.04
N THR A 374 34.98 9.18 -11.77
CA THR A 374 34.89 10.55 -12.28
C THR A 374 33.93 10.66 -13.48
N SER A 375 33.56 9.54 -14.11
CA SER A 375 32.59 9.46 -15.20
C SER A 375 31.15 9.38 -14.66
N GLN A 376 30.29 10.29 -15.12
CA GLN A 376 28.86 10.34 -14.76
C GLN A 376 28.10 9.06 -15.07
N GLY A 377 28.48 8.36 -16.14
CA GLY A 377 27.86 7.08 -16.54
C GLY A 377 28.51 5.86 -15.89
N CYS A 378 29.45 6.05 -14.96
CA CYS A 378 30.14 4.95 -14.28
C CYS A 378 30.84 3.97 -15.24
N SER A 379 31.47 4.52 -16.29
CA SER A 379 32.08 3.72 -17.37
C SER A 379 33.58 3.43 -17.19
N THR A 380 34.33 4.32 -16.51
CA THR A 380 35.80 4.29 -16.42
C THR A 380 36.28 4.87 -15.09
N ASP A 381 37.61 4.94 -14.86
CA ASP A 381 38.24 5.74 -13.80
C ASP A 381 37.73 5.41 -12.39
N PHE A 382 37.71 4.12 -12.07
CA PHE A 382 37.15 3.65 -10.83
C PHE A 382 38.10 3.85 -9.65
N THR A 383 37.55 4.31 -8.53
CA THR A 383 38.20 4.36 -7.23
C THR A 383 37.32 3.65 -6.22
N TYR A 384 37.92 2.97 -5.26
CA TYR A 384 37.22 2.14 -4.31
C TYR A 384 37.51 2.56 -2.87
N GLN A 385 36.49 2.52 -2.04
CA GLN A 385 36.54 2.92 -0.63
C GLN A 385 35.61 2.02 0.19
N LEU A 386 35.84 1.94 1.50
CA LEU A 386 34.87 1.37 2.43
C LEU A 386 33.93 2.46 2.95
N ASN A 387 32.64 2.16 3.11
CA ASN A 387 31.62 3.10 3.56
C ASN A 387 31.87 3.52 5.01
N PRO A 388 32.19 4.79 5.29
CA PRO A 388 32.43 5.22 6.66
C PRO A 388 31.11 5.31 7.42
N ALA A 389 31.17 5.15 8.73
CA ALA A 389 30.09 5.59 9.60
C ALA A 389 29.96 7.13 9.55
N VAL A 390 28.74 7.62 9.75
CA VAL A 390 28.43 9.01 10.00
C VAL A 390 29.22 9.42 11.25
N TRP A 391 30.01 10.47 11.09
CA TRP A 391 30.91 10.97 12.11
C TRP A 391 31.07 12.48 11.98
N LYS A 392 31.28 13.13 13.13
CA LYS A 392 31.68 14.53 13.20
C LYS A 392 32.83 14.67 14.18
N SER A 393 33.79 15.48 13.80
CA SER A 393 34.96 15.81 14.61
C SER A 393 34.59 16.50 15.93
N ALA A 394 33.52 17.29 15.94
CA ALA A 394 32.91 17.83 17.14
C ALA A 394 31.39 17.88 16.99
N PRO A 395 30.62 17.55 18.06
CA PRO A 395 29.20 17.77 18.05
C PRO A 395 28.85 19.26 18.12
N ASP A 396 27.75 19.67 17.50
CA ASP A 396 27.22 21.03 17.57
C ASP A 396 25.82 21.07 18.24
N GLY A 397 25.32 22.26 18.55
CA GLY A 397 24.03 22.43 19.23
C GLY A 397 22.81 21.99 18.44
N SER A 398 22.94 21.73 17.12
CA SER A 398 21.82 21.30 16.26
C SER A 398 21.60 19.79 16.23
N ILE A 399 22.63 19.02 16.62
CA ILE A 399 22.64 17.55 16.58
C ILE A 399 22.52 16.90 17.97
N THR A 400 22.58 17.71 19.02
CA THR A 400 22.54 17.28 20.43
C THR A 400 21.14 17.49 20.99
N GLN A 401 20.34 16.43 21.00
CA GLN A 401 19.04 16.40 21.67
C GLN A 401 18.86 15.08 22.44
N THR A 402 18.25 15.14 23.61
CA THR A 402 17.88 13.94 24.37
C THR A 402 16.60 13.36 23.79
N LEU A 403 16.73 12.28 23.04
CA LEU A 403 15.62 11.52 22.48
C LEU A 403 15.81 10.02 22.74
N SER A 404 14.69 9.31 22.79
CA SER A 404 14.67 7.86 22.90
C SER A 404 14.60 7.23 21.51
N PHE A 405 15.43 6.22 21.28
CA PHE A 405 15.47 5.44 20.05
C PHE A 405 15.41 3.95 20.38
N ASP A 406 14.72 3.19 19.54
CA ASP A 406 14.78 1.73 19.56
C ASP A 406 15.80 1.25 18.52
N ILE A 407 16.55 0.20 18.87
CA ILE A 407 17.54 -0.41 17.99
C ILE A 407 16.81 -1.40 17.08
N PHE A 408 16.61 -1.03 15.81
CA PHE A 408 16.04 -1.94 14.81
C PHE A 408 17.03 -3.05 14.46
N ARG A 409 18.29 -2.67 14.27
CA ARG A 409 19.45 -3.55 14.15
C ARG A 409 20.74 -2.74 14.37
N PRO A 410 21.91 -3.38 14.54
CA PRO A 410 23.17 -2.65 14.66
C PRO A 410 23.35 -1.59 13.57
N GLY A 411 23.55 -0.34 13.98
CA GLY A 411 23.73 0.82 13.10
C GLY A 411 22.46 1.39 12.47
N VAL A 412 21.26 0.91 12.83
CA VAL A 412 19.97 1.46 12.37
C VAL A 412 19.01 1.62 13.54
N LEU A 413 18.59 2.87 13.78
CA LEU A 413 17.70 3.25 14.86
C LEU A 413 16.34 3.71 14.32
N LEU A 414 15.32 3.53 15.15
CA LEU A 414 13.97 4.07 14.95
C LEU A 414 13.66 5.05 16.07
N LEU A 415 13.14 6.22 15.72
CA LEU A 415 12.71 7.20 16.72
C LEU A 415 11.54 6.63 17.53
N ARG A 416 11.67 6.55 18.85
CA ARG A 416 10.65 5.94 19.71
C ARG A 416 9.49 6.88 20.01
N GLU A 417 9.78 8.17 20.15
CA GLU A 417 8.81 9.19 20.56
C GLU A 417 8.98 10.47 19.74
N SER A 418 7.86 11.09 19.36
CA SER A 418 7.86 12.35 18.62
C SER A 418 8.15 13.53 19.56
N PRO A 419 9.08 14.44 19.23
CA PRO A 419 9.31 15.65 20.00
C PRO A 419 8.15 16.65 19.87
N ALA A 420 7.91 17.45 20.92
CA ALA A 420 6.84 18.46 20.94
C ALA A 420 6.97 19.55 19.85
N GLN A 421 8.19 19.83 19.39
CA GLN A 421 8.47 20.67 18.23
C GLN A 421 9.48 19.97 17.33
N CYS A 422 9.28 20.02 16.01
CA CYS A 422 10.15 19.31 15.07
C CYS A 422 11.44 20.09 14.74
N ASN A 423 12.39 20.08 15.68
CA ASN A 423 13.67 20.79 15.60
C ASN A 423 14.88 19.88 15.33
N LEU A 424 14.67 18.61 14.96
CA LEU A 424 15.76 17.65 14.74
C LEU A 424 16.58 17.99 13.50
N ALA A 425 17.91 18.01 13.61
CA ALA A 425 18.77 18.05 12.42
C ALA A 425 18.68 16.74 11.61
N THR A 426 19.17 16.72 10.38
CA THR A 426 19.23 15.50 9.56
C THR A 426 20.34 14.53 9.98
N ILE A 427 21.16 14.94 10.94
CA ILE A 427 22.13 14.10 11.64
C ILE A 427 21.91 14.33 13.13
N VAL A 428 21.87 13.26 13.90
CA VAL A 428 21.68 13.28 15.35
C VAL A 428 22.78 12.47 16.03
N GLN A 429 23.02 12.75 17.30
CA GLN A 429 23.88 11.94 18.15
C GLN A 429 23.01 11.10 19.11
N SER A 430 23.28 9.80 19.21
CA SER A 430 22.54 8.89 20.09
C SER A 430 23.49 7.93 20.79
N ALA A 431 23.20 7.60 22.05
CA ALA A 431 23.91 6.60 22.84
C ALA A 431 23.12 5.28 22.99
N ALA A 432 22.09 5.08 22.16
CA ALA A 432 21.19 3.92 22.26
C ALA A 432 21.94 2.57 22.18
N GLU A 433 23.01 2.49 21.37
CA GLU A 433 23.84 1.29 21.23
C GLU A 433 24.97 1.18 22.29
N GLY A 434 24.81 1.87 23.43
CA GLY A 434 25.74 1.82 24.58
C GLY A 434 26.91 2.80 24.50
N GLN A 435 27.30 3.25 23.30
CA GLN A 435 28.25 4.34 23.08
C GLN A 435 27.63 5.43 22.23
N SER A 436 28.14 6.66 22.39
CA SER A 436 27.65 7.79 21.62
C SER A 436 28.12 7.71 20.16
N HIS A 437 27.17 7.58 19.24
CA HIS A 437 27.38 7.53 17.80
C HIS A 437 26.55 8.60 17.08
N PHE A 438 26.91 8.91 15.84
CA PHE A 438 26.12 9.77 14.97
C PHE A 438 25.31 8.94 13.99
N TYR A 439 24.08 9.39 13.72
CA TYR A 439 23.16 8.76 12.79
C TYR A 439 22.57 9.83 11.87
N MET A 440 22.41 9.49 10.60
CA MET A 440 21.79 10.34 9.59
C MET A 440 20.37 9.86 9.31
N LEU A 441 19.45 10.79 9.06
CA LEU A 441 18.10 10.46 8.63
C LEU A 441 18.12 9.66 7.31
N GLU A 442 17.52 8.49 7.33
CA GLU A 442 17.15 7.73 6.13
C GLU A 442 15.65 7.89 5.91
N GLU A 443 15.29 8.72 4.93
CA GLU A 443 13.89 8.96 4.58
C GLU A 443 13.23 7.67 4.08
N ARG A 444 12.05 7.37 4.63
CA ARG A 444 11.19 6.25 4.22
C ARG A 444 9.81 6.77 3.87
N LEU A 445 9.14 6.11 2.92
CA LEU A 445 7.78 6.45 2.53
C LEU A 445 6.84 6.19 3.70
N GLU A 446 5.91 7.10 3.91
CA GLU A 446 4.86 6.96 4.90
C GLU A 446 3.58 6.44 4.25
N LEU A 447 3.14 5.27 4.70
CA LEU A 447 1.82 4.76 4.42
C LEU A 447 0.93 5.11 5.61
N VAL A 448 -0.20 5.77 5.34
CA VAL A 448 -1.16 6.16 6.39
C VAL A 448 -2.10 5.00 6.68
N GLU A 449 -2.42 4.79 7.95
CA GLU A 449 -3.51 3.89 8.36
C GLU A 449 -4.86 4.57 8.09
N ASN A 450 -5.74 3.88 7.36
CA ASN A 450 -7.04 4.39 6.93
C ASN A 450 -8.03 3.22 6.79
N THR A 451 -8.25 2.47 7.87
CA THR A 451 -9.13 1.29 7.86
C THR A 451 -10.61 1.71 7.82
N VAL A 452 -11.50 0.78 7.45
CA VAL A 452 -12.96 1.05 7.43
C VAL A 452 -13.45 1.42 8.83
N GLU A 453 -12.92 0.78 9.85
CA GLU A 453 -13.29 0.98 11.25
C GLU A 453 -12.76 2.32 11.78
N ASN A 454 -11.57 2.72 11.34
CA ASN A 454 -10.87 3.94 11.76
C ASN A 454 -10.38 4.72 10.53
N PRO A 455 -11.29 5.40 9.80
CA PRO A 455 -10.91 6.23 8.68
C PRO A 455 -10.04 7.39 9.17
N SER A 456 -8.95 7.67 8.46
CA SER A 456 -8.02 8.72 8.85
C SER A 456 -8.43 10.06 8.24
N ALA A 457 -8.42 11.07 9.11
CA ALA A 457 -8.67 12.45 8.74
C ALA A 457 -7.40 13.31 8.71
N THR A 458 -6.24 12.67 8.81
CA THR A 458 -4.94 13.34 8.82
C THR A 458 -4.01 12.56 7.90
N GLY A 459 -3.73 13.14 6.74
CA GLY A 459 -2.67 12.65 5.87
C GLY A 459 -1.33 13.14 6.37
N SER A 460 -0.41 12.20 6.56
CA SER A 460 0.91 12.52 7.02
C SER A 460 1.69 13.35 5.99
N SER A 461 2.43 14.33 6.52
CA SER A 461 3.43 15.19 5.86
C SER A 461 3.07 15.92 4.54
N SER A 462 1.87 15.73 3.98
CA SER A 462 1.53 16.14 2.60
C SER A 462 0.11 16.68 2.38
N GLY A 463 -0.64 16.92 3.45
CA GLY A 463 -1.85 17.75 3.39
C GLY A 463 -3.07 17.15 2.67
N LYS A 464 -2.99 15.94 2.12
CA LYS A 464 -4.17 15.21 1.62
C LYS A 464 -4.58 14.14 2.59
N CYS A 465 -5.83 14.16 2.98
CA CYS A 465 -6.42 13.02 3.63
C CYS A 465 -6.34 11.74 2.77
N PRO A 466 -6.05 10.59 3.38
CA PRO A 466 -6.05 9.30 2.68
C PRO A 466 -7.46 8.83 2.31
N THR A 467 -8.47 9.71 2.34
CA THR A 467 -9.88 9.37 2.19
C THR A 467 -10.13 8.70 0.85
N VAL A 468 -10.62 7.47 0.94
CA VAL A 468 -11.05 6.70 -0.22
C VAL A 468 -12.47 7.12 -0.57
N SER A 469 -12.81 7.16 -1.86
CA SER A 469 -14.18 7.46 -2.27
C SER A 469 -15.17 6.51 -1.58
N ARG A 470 -16.28 7.08 -1.09
CA ARG A 470 -17.37 6.29 -0.51
C ARG A 470 -17.89 5.26 -1.53
N SER A 471 -18.11 4.05 -1.05
CA SER A 471 -18.57 2.88 -1.80
C SER A 471 -19.32 1.91 -0.88
N PHE A 472 -19.96 0.89 -1.45
CA PHE A 472 -20.62 -0.17 -0.67
C PHE A 472 -19.66 -0.96 0.23
N LEU A 473 -18.34 -0.84 0.04
CA LEU A 473 -17.31 -1.50 0.86
C LEU A 473 -16.99 -0.75 2.15
N ASN A 474 -17.17 0.57 2.18
CA ASN A 474 -16.69 1.42 3.27
C ASN A 474 -17.74 2.41 3.79
N GLU A 475 -18.91 2.51 3.15
CA GLU A 475 -19.93 3.49 3.53
C GLU A 475 -20.38 3.39 4.99
N ALA A 476 -20.46 2.17 5.53
CA ALA A 476 -20.83 1.96 6.94
C ALA A 476 -19.75 2.45 7.93
N GLY A 477 -18.50 2.54 7.46
CA GLY A 477 -17.36 3.02 8.24
C GLY A 477 -17.01 4.49 8.00
N CYS A 478 -17.66 5.16 7.05
CA CYS A 478 -17.42 6.57 6.79
C CYS A 478 -17.82 7.42 8.02
N LYS A 479 -16.98 8.39 8.38
CA LYS A 479 -17.19 9.28 9.53
C LYS A 479 -17.10 10.73 9.08
N LEU A 480 -17.75 11.63 9.81
CA LEU A 480 -17.49 13.07 9.70
C LEU A 480 -16.35 13.42 10.65
N LEU A 481 -15.16 13.67 10.11
CA LEU A 481 -13.98 14.03 10.92
C LEU A 481 -13.44 15.41 10.51
N PRO A 482 -12.88 16.18 11.45
CA PRO A 482 -12.13 17.39 11.15
C PRO A 482 -10.77 17.02 10.56
N GLY A 483 -10.18 17.88 9.71
CA GLY A 483 -8.79 17.73 9.25
C GLY A 483 -8.59 17.25 7.81
N CYS A 484 -9.63 16.78 7.12
CA CYS A 484 -9.54 16.49 5.68
C CYS A 484 -9.69 17.70 4.80
N LEU A 485 -8.65 18.50 4.85
CA LEU A 485 -8.45 19.62 3.96
C LEU A 485 -8.14 19.14 2.54
N PRO A 486 -8.67 19.85 1.52
CA PRO A 486 -9.15 21.22 1.61
C PRO A 486 -10.66 21.43 1.83
N LEU A 487 -11.45 20.42 2.20
CA LEU A 487 -12.83 20.64 2.63
C LEU A 487 -12.80 21.02 4.13
N GLY A 488 -12.49 22.29 4.41
CA GLY A 488 -12.28 22.82 5.76
C GLY A 488 -11.56 24.19 5.85
N GLN A 489 -10.77 24.53 4.83
CA GLN A 489 -9.91 25.73 4.79
C GLN A 489 -10.01 26.46 3.45
N GLN A 490 -11.14 26.32 2.76
CA GLN A 490 -11.37 26.97 1.46
C GLN A 490 -11.20 28.50 1.55
N LYS A 491 -11.36 29.06 2.75
CA LYS A 491 -11.29 30.50 3.03
C LYS A 491 -9.95 30.96 3.60
N LEU A 492 -9.01 30.06 3.90
CA LEU A 492 -7.69 30.48 4.39
C LEU A 492 -6.95 31.20 3.28
N LEU A 493 -6.81 32.50 3.45
CA LEU A 493 -6.06 33.37 2.57
C LEU A 493 -4.63 33.46 3.08
N VAL A 494 -3.67 33.05 2.26
CA VAL A 494 -2.25 33.09 2.54
C VAL A 494 -1.62 34.26 1.78
N PRO A 495 -1.22 35.35 2.46
CA PRO A 495 -0.40 36.37 1.87
C PRO A 495 0.98 35.80 1.51
N LEU A 496 1.42 35.90 0.27
CA LEU A 496 2.75 35.47 -0.16
C LEU A 496 3.78 36.56 0.16
N THR A 497 4.08 36.71 1.45
CA THR A 497 5.13 37.61 1.96
C THR A 497 6.40 36.83 2.28
N ILE A 498 7.56 37.50 2.35
CA ILE A 498 8.82 36.85 2.73
C ILE A 498 8.72 36.16 4.11
N THR A 499 7.98 36.74 5.05
CA THR A 499 7.71 36.14 6.36
C THR A 499 6.96 34.82 6.23
N ASN A 500 5.92 34.76 5.40
CA ASN A 500 5.16 33.53 5.18
C ASN A 500 5.95 32.50 4.36
N LEU A 501 6.84 32.95 3.45
CA LEU A 501 7.76 32.04 2.77
C LEU A 501 8.67 31.28 3.75
N ALA A 502 9.07 31.93 4.85
CA ALA A 502 9.87 31.30 5.89
C ALA A 502 9.14 30.18 6.64
N ALA A 503 7.82 30.27 6.77
CA ALA A 503 7.00 29.25 7.44
C ALA A 503 6.99 27.91 6.66
N PHE A 504 6.96 27.95 5.32
CA PHE A 504 7.04 26.73 4.50
C PHE A 504 8.32 25.93 4.77
N TYR A 505 9.42 26.59 5.09
CA TYR A 505 10.68 25.93 5.46
C TYR A 505 10.73 25.51 6.92
N SER A 506 10.48 26.45 7.85
CA SER A 506 10.64 26.21 9.29
C SER A 506 9.61 25.24 9.86
N VAL A 507 8.41 25.16 9.27
CA VAL A 507 7.32 24.28 9.68
C VAL A 507 7.13 23.13 8.69
N GLY A 508 7.03 23.45 7.40
CA GLY A 508 6.79 22.46 6.35
C GLY A 508 8.03 21.69 5.90
N GLY A 509 9.24 22.17 6.21
CA GLY A 509 10.48 21.59 5.68
C GLY A 509 10.67 21.76 4.17
N ARG A 510 9.92 22.66 3.52
CA ARG A 510 9.88 22.85 2.07
C ARG A 510 10.68 24.08 1.64
N TYR A 511 11.29 24.02 0.46
CA TYR A 511 12.11 25.10 -0.10
C TYR A 511 11.29 25.97 -1.05
N VAL A 512 10.41 26.81 -0.48
CA VAL A 512 9.54 27.70 -1.24
C VAL A 512 10.17 29.08 -1.36
N TYR A 513 10.37 29.57 -2.60
CA TYR A 513 11.06 30.84 -2.86
C TYR A 513 10.32 31.69 -3.89
N ALA A 514 10.43 33.02 -3.73
CA ALA A 514 10.13 33.95 -4.80
C ALA A 514 11.33 34.07 -5.74
N VAL A 515 11.09 34.12 -7.05
CA VAL A 515 12.15 34.22 -8.06
C VAL A 515 12.37 35.68 -8.45
N THR A 516 13.62 36.10 -8.60
CA THR A 516 13.96 37.42 -9.12
C THR A 516 15.21 37.40 -9.99
N GLY A 517 15.45 38.45 -10.76
CA GLY A 517 16.64 38.60 -11.61
C GLY A 517 16.53 37.87 -12.94
N LEU A 518 15.32 37.42 -13.31
CA LEU A 518 15.05 36.83 -14.62
C LEU A 518 14.95 37.93 -15.67
N LYS A 519 15.61 37.69 -16.80
CA LYS A 519 15.60 38.58 -17.96
C LYS A 519 14.67 38.03 -19.03
N THR A 520 14.15 38.90 -19.89
CA THR A 520 13.35 38.46 -21.03
C THR A 520 14.03 38.86 -22.34
N THR A 521 14.01 37.95 -23.31
CA THR A 521 14.41 38.24 -24.69
C THR A 521 13.21 38.41 -25.60
N LYS A 522 12.00 38.17 -25.08
CA LYS A 522 10.74 38.27 -25.83
C LYS A 522 10.22 39.72 -25.78
N PRO A 523 9.66 40.26 -26.86
CA PRO A 523 8.99 41.55 -26.85
C PRO A 523 7.65 41.45 -26.08
N PRO A 524 7.16 42.54 -25.47
CA PRO A 524 5.93 42.52 -24.67
C PRO A 524 4.62 42.52 -25.49
N CYS A 525 4.71 42.64 -26.82
CA CYS A 525 3.54 42.89 -27.67
C CYS A 525 2.86 41.60 -28.13
N GLY A 526 1.52 41.59 -28.10
CA GLY A 526 0.69 40.52 -28.67
C GLY A 526 0.64 39.22 -27.85
N SER A 527 1.10 39.25 -26.60
CA SER A 527 0.94 38.17 -25.62
C SER A 527 0.98 38.74 -24.21
N MET A 528 0.67 37.93 -23.21
CA MET A 528 0.77 38.32 -21.81
C MET A 528 2.22 38.67 -21.46
N SER A 529 2.45 39.90 -21.02
CA SER A 529 3.76 40.47 -20.69
C SER A 529 3.80 40.90 -19.23
N ARG A 530 4.93 40.66 -18.54
CA ARG A 530 5.09 41.02 -17.13
C ARG A 530 5.90 42.30 -16.98
N TRP A 531 5.42 43.21 -16.15
CA TRP A 531 6.03 44.51 -15.91
C TRP A 531 6.30 44.70 -14.42
N LYS A 532 7.56 44.67 -14.02
CA LYS A 532 8.00 44.83 -12.63
C LYS A 532 8.15 46.30 -12.30
N HIS A 533 7.67 46.71 -11.12
CA HIS A 533 7.93 48.04 -10.60
C HIS A 533 9.43 48.22 -10.33
N LEU A 534 10.04 49.25 -10.91
CA LEU A 534 11.47 49.51 -10.79
C LEU A 534 11.73 50.51 -9.67
N VAL A 535 12.62 50.15 -8.74
CA VAL A 535 13.17 51.10 -7.77
C VAL A 535 14.37 51.77 -8.44
N CYS A 536 14.23 53.06 -8.77
CA CYS A 536 15.29 53.83 -9.42
C CYS A 536 16.38 54.21 -8.41
N ASP A 537 17.63 53.91 -8.73
CA ASP A 537 18.80 54.43 -8.00
C ASP A 537 19.90 54.85 -9.00
N PRO A 538 20.14 56.16 -9.26
CA PRO A 538 19.37 57.33 -8.79
C PRO A 538 18.21 57.75 -9.73
N VAL A 539 18.21 57.33 -11.00
CA VAL A 539 17.21 57.74 -12.02
C VAL A 539 16.95 56.58 -12.98
N CYS A 540 15.68 56.34 -13.34
CA CYS A 540 15.29 55.44 -14.42
C CYS A 540 15.11 56.22 -15.73
N THR A 541 15.58 55.65 -16.84
CA THR A 541 15.36 56.23 -18.17
C THR A 541 14.34 55.39 -18.94
N PRO A 542 13.22 55.96 -19.42
CA PRO A 542 12.30 55.26 -20.32
C PRO A 542 13.01 54.78 -21.59
N SER A 543 12.62 53.63 -22.10
CA SER A 543 13.14 53.12 -23.36
C SER A 543 12.61 53.93 -24.54
N ASP A 544 13.37 53.98 -25.63
CA ASP A 544 12.97 54.63 -26.87
C ASP A 544 11.89 53.78 -27.58
N ILE A 545 10.63 54.18 -27.41
CA ILE A 545 9.43 53.48 -27.88
C ILE A 545 8.52 54.48 -28.58
N THR A 546 7.85 54.06 -29.64
CA THR A 546 6.85 54.91 -30.32
C THR A 546 5.73 55.34 -29.36
N ASN A 547 5.33 56.62 -29.43
CA ASN A 547 4.32 57.19 -28.52
C ASN A 547 3.02 56.38 -28.47
N SER A 548 2.56 55.86 -29.61
CA SER A 548 1.33 55.04 -29.69
C SER A 548 1.46 53.72 -28.91
N SER A 549 2.58 53.00 -29.04
CA SER A 549 2.81 51.76 -28.27
C SER A 549 3.02 52.06 -26.78
N ALA A 550 3.76 53.11 -26.44
CA ALA A 550 4.02 53.50 -25.06
C ALA A 550 2.73 53.90 -24.33
N GLU A 551 1.82 54.63 -24.98
CA GLU A 551 0.54 55.04 -24.41
C GLU A 551 -0.39 53.85 -24.13
N LYS A 552 -0.47 52.90 -25.07
CA LYS A 552 -1.24 51.67 -24.86
C LYS A 552 -0.72 50.86 -23.66
N ILE A 553 0.60 50.76 -23.52
CA ILE A 553 1.23 50.06 -22.39
C ILE A 553 0.94 50.80 -21.07
N ARG A 554 1.11 52.12 -21.03
CA ARG A 554 0.82 52.92 -19.82
C ARG A 554 -0.64 52.77 -19.40
N ASN A 555 -1.57 52.92 -20.34
CA ASN A 555 -3.00 52.81 -20.06
C ASN A 555 -3.37 51.41 -19.54
N ALA A 556 -2.77 50.36 -20.11
CA ALA A 556 -2.97 49.00 -19.62
C ALA A 556 -2.40 48.83 -18.20
N LEU A 557 -1.17 49.28 -17.94
CA LEU A 557 -0.56 49.21 -16.61
C LEU A 557 -1.36 49.98 -15.55
N GLU A 558 -1.92 51.14 -15.88
CA GLU A 558 -2.78 51.92 -14.97
C GLU A 558 -4.12 51.24 -14.71
N ALA A 559 -4.67 50.54 -15.72
CA ALA A 559 -5.96 49.86 -15.63
C ALA A 559 -5.89 48.50 -14.89
N GLU A 560 -4.69 47.94 -14.69
CA GLU A 560 -4.54 46.67 -13.97
C GLU A 560 -4.99 46.76 -12.51
N ALA A 561 -5.86 45.83 -12.12
CA ALA A 561 -6.41 45.77 -10.78
C ALA A 561 -5.38 45.31 -9.74
N ASP A 562 -4.44 44.45 -10.13
CA ASP A 562 -3.34 43.98 -9.28
C ASP A 562 -2.18 44.97 -9.34
N GLN A 563 -2.18 45.93 -8.41
CA GLN A 563 -1.12 46.93 -8.27
C GLN A 563 0.08 46.44 -7.42
N GLY A 564 0.30 45.12 -7.34
CA GLY A 564 1.42 44.51 -6.62
C GLY A 564 2.81 44.82 -7.20
N LEU A 565 3.82 44.02 -6.81
CA LEU A 565 5.23 44.22 -7.21
C LEU A 565 5.48 44.10 -8.73
N SER A 566 4.54 43.52 -9.46
CA SER A 566 4.56 43.40 -10.92
C SER A 566 3.15 43.29 -11.46
N ARG A 567 2.92 43.85 -12.65
CA ARG A 567 1.64 43.86 -13.36
C ARG A 567 1.76 43.02 -14.63
N ASP A 568 0.76 42.20 -14.92
CA ASP A 568 0.70 41.41 -16.15
C ASP A 568 -0.32 42.04 -17.10
N ILE A 569 0.10 42.38 -18.32
CA ILE A 569 -0.75 43.02 -19.32
C ILE A 569 -0.60 42.34 -20.67
N GLU A 570 -1.67 42.33 -21.46
CA GLU A 570 -1.63 41.97 -22.86
C GLU A 570 -2.01 43.17 -23.73
N VAL A 571 -1.07 43.62 -24.57
CA VAL A 571 -1.24 44.84 -25.36
C VAL A 571 -0.90 44.61 -26.82
N SER A 572 -1.76 45.10 -27.71
CA SER A 572 -1.47 45.17 -29.14
C SER A 572 -0.58 46.37 -29.44
N CYS A 573 0.74 46.15 -29.41
CA CYS A 573 1.78 47.13 -29.70
C CYS A 573 2.77 46.62 -30.76
N SER A 574 3.67 47.48 -31.22
CA SER A 574 4.75 47.14 -32.15
C SER A 574 6.00 47.95 -31.88
N GLY A 575 7.17 47.37 -32.17
CA GLY A 575 8.46 48.05 -32.05
C GLY A 575 8.88 48.32 -30.60
N VAL A 576 8.41 47.51 -29.64
CA VAL A 576 8.81 47.61 -28.23
C VAL A 576 9.87 46.53 -27.96
N PRO A 577 11.10 46.90 -27.54
CA PRO A 577 12.14 45.92 -27.25
C PRO A 577 11.80 45.09 -25.99
N ALA A 578 12.44 43.93 -25.88
CA ALA A 578 12.49 43.21 -24.60
C ALA A 578 13.15 44.10 -23.52
N GLU A 579 12.78 43.92 -22.26
CA GLU A 579 13.30 44.74 -21.14
C GLU A 579 13.00 46.24 -21.21
N ALA A 580 12.06 46.65 -22.07
CA ALA A 580 11.59 48.03 -22.17
C ALA A 580 11.16 48.61 -20.82
N VAL A 581 11.53 49.86 -20.56
CA VAL A 581 11.12 50.65 -19.39
C VAL A 581 10.12 51.72 -19.81
N VAL A 582 8.99 51.80 -19.11
CA VAL A 582 7.97 52.83 -19.29
C VAL A 582 7.70 53.55 -17.99
N GLN A 583 7.41 54.85 -18.08
CA GLN A 583 6.99 55.66 -16.94
C GLN A 583 5.47 55.77 -16.91
N VAL A 584 4.87 55.51 -15.76
CA VAL A 584 3.43 55.60 -15.49
C VAL A 584 3.25 56.54 -14.30
N GLY A 585 2.76 57.76 -14.54
CA GLY A 585 2.77 58.81 -13.52
C GLY A 585 4.20 59.08 -12.99
N SER A 586 4.41 58.88 -11.69
CA SER A 586 5.73 58.98 -11.02
C SER A 586 6.49 57.67 -10.93
N GLU A 587 5.89 56.55 -11.32
CA GLU A 587 6.47 55.21 -11.20
C GLU A 587 7.09 54.74 -12.51
N PHE A 588 8.06 53.81 -12.42
CA PHE A 588 8.71 53.20 -13.56
C PHE A 588 8.47 51.70 -13.56
N PHE A 589 8.17 51.15 -14.72
CA PHE A 589 7.92 49.73 -14.92
C PHE A 589 8.83 49.19 -16.00
N GLN A 590 9.45 48.04 -15.74
CA GLN A 590 10.29 47.33 -16.69
C GLN A 590 9.63 46.03 -17.13
N HIS A 591 9.61 45.78 -18.44
CA HIS A 591 9.22 44.49 -18.99
C HIS A 591 10.23 43.41 -18.54
N VAL A 592 9.76 42.35 -17.91
CA VAL A 592 10.62 41.30 -17.34
C VAL A 592 10.12 39.92 -17.80
N HIS A 593 10.85 38.87 -17.39
CA HIS A 593 10.40 37.51 -17.64
C HIS A 593 9.05 37.23 -16.98
N GLY A 594 8.22 36.38 -17.61
CA GLY A 594 6.89 36.01 -17.11
C GLY A 594 6.88 35.23 -15.79
N ASP A 595 8.05 34.79 -15.32
CA ASP A 595 8.23 34.12 -14.03
C ASP A 595 8.89 35.03 -12.96
N GLU A 596 9.24 36.28 -13.31
CA GLU A 596 9.78 37.25 -12.34
C GLU A 596 8.74 37.51 -11.23
N ASN A 597 9.16 37.48 -9.97
CA ASN A 597 8.30 37.55 -8.77
C ASN A 597 7.34 36.36 -8.56
N ASN A 598 7.36 35.31 -9.39
CA ASN A 598 6.60 34.10 -9.07
C ASN A 598 7.23 33.37 -7.88
N VAL A 599 6.38 32.69 -7.11
CA VAL A 599 6.75 31.82 -6.01
C VAL A 599 6.58 30.37 -6.46
N TYR A 600 7.59 29.54 -6.23
CA TYR A 600 7.55 28.11 -6.51
C TYR A 600 8.04 27.29 -5.31
N ASP A 601 7.54 26.06 -5.18
CA ASP A 601 8.14 25.02 -4.37
C ASP A 601 9.34 24.40 -5.11
N PHE A 602 10.56 24.77 -4.71
CA PHE A 602 11.81 24.25 -5.27
C PHE A 602 12.29 22.98 -4.59
N THR A 603 11.50 22.36 -3.70
CA THR A 603 11.94 21.22 -2.88
C THR A 603 12.52 20.11 -3.75
N ASP A 604 11.82 19.71 -4.81
CA ASP A 604 12.27 18.65 -5.71
C ASP A 604 13.45 19.11 -6.58
N TRP A 605 13.46 20.39 -6.95
CA TRP A 605 14.58 20.98 -7.69
C TRP A 605 15.88 21.00 -6.87
N THR A 606 15.81 21.01 -5.53
CA THR A 606 17.02 20.84 -4.71
C THR A 606 17.72 19.50 -4.98
N LEU A 607 17.01 18.47 -5.41
CA LEU A 607 17.59 17.14 -5.67
C LEU A 607 18.05 16.98 -7.12
N GLN A 608 17.57 17.81 -8.04
CA GLN A 608 17.77 17.64 -9.48
C GLN A 608 18.58 18.78 -10.12
N HIS A 609 18.86 19.86 -9.38
CA HIS A 609 19.60 20.99 -9.91
C HIS A 609 21.04 20.58 -10.32
N PRO A 610 21.48 20.82 -11.57
CA PRO A 610 22.78 20.36 -12.08
C PRO A 610 24.00 20.87 -11.30
N GLY A 611 23.85 22.04 -10.64
CA GLY A 611 24.89 22.61 -9.80
C GLY A 611 24.94 22.06 -8.37
N GLY A 612 24.06 21.11 -8.03
CA GLY A 612 23.89 20.52 -6.70
C GLY A 612 22.88 21.25 -5.81
N ALA A 613 22.46 20.59 -4.73
CA ALA A 613 21.37 21.03 -3.86
C ALA A 613 21.69 22.35 -3.14
N SER A 614 22.96 22.57 -2.80
CA SER A 614 23.40 23.76 -2.07
C SER A 614 23.06 25.06 -2.80
N LYS A 615 23.06 25.02 -4.13
CA LYS A 615 22.77 26.19 -4.98
C LYS A 615 21.34 26.66 -4.87
N ILE A 616 20.43 25.78 -4.47
CA ILE A 616 19.01 26.10 -4.27
C ILE A 616 18.71 26.27 -2.78
N LYS A 617 19.27 25.42 -1.90
CA LYS A 617 19.04 25.49 -0.44
C LYS A 617 19.59 26.76 0.21
N GLN A 618 20.61 27.39 -0.36
CA GLN A 618 21.19 28.63 0.16
C GLN A 618 20.20 29.80 0.30
N PHE A 619 19.08 29.77 -0.42
CA PHE A 619 18.14 30.90 -0.42
C PHE A 619 17.30 30.99 0.86
N THR A 620 17.27 29.96 1.70
CA THR A 620 16.68 30.04 3.05
C THR A 620 17.39 31.08 3.94
N SER A 621 18.70 31.30 3.75
CA SER A 621 19.46 32.35 4.45
C SER A 621 19.55 33.66 3.69
N LYS A 622 18.97 33.75 2.48
CA LYS A 622 18.94 34.95 1.63
C LYS A 622 17.53 35.52 1.50
N GLY A 623 16.74 35.42 2.57
CA GLY A 623 15.40 35.99 2.62
C GLY A 623 14.41 35.33 1.67
N TYR A 624 14.57 34.03 1.35
CA TYR A 624 13.66 33.25 0.51
C TYR A 624 13.45 33.81 -0.90
N LEU A 625 14.44 34.57 -1.38
CA LEU A 625 14.47 35.17 -2.70
C LEU A 625 15.52 34.45 -3.56
N LEU A 626 15.08 33.62 -4.50
CA LEU A 626 15.94 32.96 -5.46
C LEU A 626 16.33 33.96 -6.54
N VAL A 627 17.57 34.45 -6.46
CA VAL A 627 18.13 35.35 -7.47
C VAL A 627 18.71 34.53 -8.61
N PHE A 628 18.10 34.62 -9.79
CA PHE A 628 18.64 34.02 -11.01
C PHE A 628 19.96 34.71 -11.37
N PRO A 629 21.07 33.97 -11.48
CA PRO A 629 22.37 34.58 -11.73
C PRO A 629 22.42 35.22 -13.13
N SER A 630 22.94 36.45 -13.22
CA SER A 630 23.03 37.18 -14.49
C SER A 630 23.96 36.53 -15.53
N TRP A 631 24.82 35.60 -15.11
CA TRP A 631 25.71 34.82 -15.96
C TRP A 631 25.09 33.50 -16.43
N HIS A 632 23.93 33.10 -15.92
CA HIS A 632 23.17 32.00 -16.50
C HIS A 632 22.44 32.49 -17.76
N PRO A 633 22.53 31.76 -18.88
CA PRO A 633 21.68 32.04 -20.02
C PRO A 633 20.23 31.65 -19.71
N MET A 634 19.27 32.41 -20.26
CA MET A 634 17.83 32.26 -19.95
C MET A 634 17.23 30.94 -20.44
N ASP A 635 17.86 30.29 -21.43
CA ASP A 635 17.49 28.94 -21.86
C ASP A 635 17.52 27.92 -20.72
N ARG A 636 18.40 28.08 -19.71
CA ARG A 636 18.42 27.23 -18.51
C ARG A 636 17.14 27.33 -17.69
N TRP A 637 16.42 28.44 -17.78
CA TRP A 637 15.12 28.64 -17.15
C TRP A 637 13.95 28.30 -18.08
N ASP A 638 14.12 28.57 -19.38
CA ASP A 638 13.07 28.41 -20.39
C ASP A 638 12.93 26.99 -20.96
N THR A 639 13.89 26.09 -20.71
CA THR A 639 13.92 24.73 -21.27
C THR A 639 13.45 23.62 -20.29
N GLY A 640 13.29 22.41 -20.85
CA GLY A 640 12.60 21.24 -20.28
C GLY A 640 12.75 20.99 -18.78
N LEU A 641 13.97 20.93 -18.24
CA LEU A 641 14.18 20.54 -16.83
C LEU A 641 13.60 21.55 -15.82
N ALA A 642 13.71 22.85 -16.09
CA ALA A 642 13.10 23.89 -15.25
C ALA A 642 11.57 23.89 -15.41
N THR A 643 11.08 23.65 -16.63
CA THR A 643 9.65 23.62 -16.92
C THR A 643 8.92 22.37 -16.40
N GLU A 644 9.61 21.24 -16.31
CA GLU A 644 9.06 19.96 -15.85
C GLU A 644 9.16 19.77 -14.35
N VAL A 645 10.11 20.45 -13.67
CA VAL A 645 10.34 20.25 -12.23
C VAL A 645 9.92 21.46 -11.40
N ILE A 646 10.19 22.70 -11.85
CA ILE A 646 9.92 23.90 -11.05
C ILE A 646 8.50 24.41 -11.29
N ARG A 647 8.08 24.54 -12.55
CA ARG A 647 6.76 25.13 -12.88
C ARG A 647 5.55 24.35 -12.33
N PRO A 648 5.56 23.00 -12.21
CA PRO A 648 4.48 22.28 -11.54
C PRO A 648 4.35 22.63 -10.05
N GLY A 649 5.41 23.14 -9.43
CA GLY A 649 5.43 23.65 -8.05
C GLY A 649 4.97 25.11 -7.92
N PHE A 650 4.30 25.69 -8.91
CA PHE A 650 3.84 27.08 -8.86
C PHE A 650 2.89 27.32 -7.68
N VAL A 651 3.20 28.35 -6.89
CA VAL A 651 2.46 28.71 -5.68
C VAL A 651 1.59 29.96 -5.90
N GLY A 652 2.15 30.98 -6.57
CA GLY A 652 1.52 32.28 -6.77
C GLY A 652 2.55 33.37 -7.03
N LYS A 653 2.19 34.64 -6.80
CA LYS A 653 3.09 35.79 -6.99
C LYS A 653 3.47 36.40 -5.65
N LEU A 654 4.72 36.83 -5.49
CA LEU A 654 5.16 37.52 -4.27
C LEU A 654 4.34 38.82 -4.10
N GLY A 655 3.81 39.02 -2.90
CA GLY A 655 2.92 40.15 -2.57
C GLY A 655 1.44 39.89 -2.86
N SER A 656 1.08 38.81 -3.58
CA SER A 656 -0.31 38.43 -3.78
C SER A 656 -0.84 37.63 -2.59
N THR A 657 -2.15 37.40 -2.58
CA THR A 657 -2.79 36.47 -1.64
C THR A 657 -3.32 35.28 -2.42
N VAL A 658 -3.08 34.06 -1.90
CA VAL A 658 -3.56 32.82 -2.51
C VAL A 658 -4.43 32.06 -1.51
N GLN A 659 -5.40 31.30 -2.01
CA GLN A 659 -6.17 30.41 -1.15
C GLN A 659 -5.31 29.18 -0.81
N PHE A 660 -5.28 28.78 0.46
CA PHE A 660 -4.42 27.69 0.94
C PHE A 660 -4.63 26.38 0.18
N HIS A 661 -5.87 26.08 -0.22
CA HIS A 661 -6.18 24.87 -1.00
C HIS A 661 -5.68 24.90 -2.45
N ASN A 662 -5.35 26.09 -2.98
CA ASN A 662 -4.75 26.24 -4.31
C ASN A 662 -3.23 26.06 -4.30
N LEU A 663 -2.61 25.95 -3.11
CA LEU A 663 -1.17 25.69 -3.01
C LEU A 663 -0.85 24.30 -3.57
N PRO A 664 0.38 24.03 -4.05
CA PRO A 664 0.83 22.66 -4.32
C PRO A 664 0.57 21.73 -3.13
N GLN A 665 0.15 20.48 -3.39
CA GLN A 665 -0.28 19.51 -2.37
C GLN A 665 0.66 19.43 -1.15
N PRO A 666 2.00 19.32 -1.31
CA PRO A 666 2.91 19.21 -0.17
C PRO A 666 2.93 20.44 0.75
N LEU A 667 2.39 21.57 0.31
CA LEU A 667 2.29 22.81 1.09
C LEU A 667 0.95 22.94 1.83
N GLN A 668 0.06 21.94 1.77
CA GLN A 668 -1.28 22.00 2.35
C GLN A 668 -1.39 21.28 3.72
N THR A 669 -0.33 21.29 4.54
CA THR A 669 -0.34 20.56 5.82
C THR A 669 -1.03 21.34 6.93
N GLU A 670 -1.63 20.63 7.90
CA GLU A 670 -2.28 21.24 9.07
C GLU A 670 -1.34 22.13 9.88
N ALA A 671 -0.12 21.64 10.14
CA ALA A 671 0.91 22.40 10.85
C ALA A 671 1.24 23.72 10.14
N LEU A 672 1.26 23.70 8.80
CA LEU A 672 1.56 24.88 7.99
C LEU A 672 0.35 25.82 7.90
N ALA A 673 -0.88 25.31 7.84
CA ALA A 673 -2.09 26.12 7.97
C ALA A 673 -2.09 26.88 9.30
N ALA A 674 -1.84 26.19 10.42
CA ALA A 674 -1.73 26.80 11.74
C ALA A 674 -0.61 27.87 11.80
N ALA A 675 0.55 27.58 11.22
CA ALA A 675 1.68 28.51 11.20
C ALA A 675 1.44 29.75 10.31
N LEU A 676 0.63 29.62 9.26
CA LEU A 676 0.28 30.71 8.34
C LEU A 676 -0.92 31.55 8.82
N GLY A 677 -1.34 31.36 10.07
CA GLY A 677 -2.37 32.19 10.70
C GLY A 677 -3.80 31.71 10.45
N ALA A 678 -4.00 30.41 10.17
CA ALA A 678 -5.33 29.83 10.19
C ALA A 678 -5.94 29.99 11.59
N VAL A 679 -7.02 30.77 11.69
CA VAL A 679 -7.99 30.57 12.76
C VAL A 679 -8.79 29.35 12.33
N PRO A 680 -8.82 28.25 13.10
CA PRO A 680 -9.72 27.16 12.77
C PRO A 680 -11.12 27.76 12.68
N GLU A 681 -11.75 27.72 11.49
CA GLU A 681 -13.20 27.83 11.42
C GLU A 681 -13.69 26.68 12.29
N GLU A 682 -14.28 27.00 13.44
CA GLU A 682 -14.96 26.01 14.26
C GLU A 682 -15.95 25.27 13.33
N GLN A 683 -15.76 23.96 13.18
CA GLN A 683 -16.75 22.99 12.68
C GLN A 683 -16.90 22.76 11.15
N GLU A 684 -15.85 22.84 10.31
CA GLU A 684 -15.90 22.14 9.01
C GLU A 684 -15.44 20.68 9.15
N PHE A 685 -16.38 19.74 8.93
CA PHE A 685 -16.15 18.30 8.92
C PHE A 685 -16.23 17.78 7.49
N SER A 686 -15.37 16.83 7.15
CA SER A 686 -15.41 16.12 5.87
C SER A 686 -15.88 14.69 6.09
N GLU A 687 -16.65 14.14 5.13
CA GLU A 687 -16.92 12.70 5.09
C GLU A 687 -15.61 11.99 4.72
N VAL A 688 -15.10 11.21 5.66
CA VAL A 688 -13.87 10.45 5.52
C VAL A 688 -14.18 8.97 5.53
N CYS A 689 -13.60 8.24 4.59
CA CYS A 689 -13.84 6.81 4.46
C CYS A 689 -12.53 6.04 4.35
N GLY A 690 -12.50 4.90 5.03
CA GLY A 690 -11.40 3.95 5.03
C GLY A 690 -11.48 2.95 3.89
N SER A 691 -10.49 2.06 3.82
CA SER A 691 -10.48 0.92 2.91
C SER A 691 -10.07 -0.37 3.65
N PRO A 692 -10.66 -1.53 3.32
CA PRO A 692 -10.30 -2.79 3.97
C PRO A 692 -8.79 -3.09 3.85
N GLY A 693 -8.14 -3.40 4.98
CA GLY A 693 -6.71 -3.73 5.05
C GLY A 693 -5.76 -2.56 4.74
N GLU A 694 -6.25 -1.31 4.76
CA GLU A 694 -5.41 -0.12 4.57
C GLU A 694 -4.77 0.34 5.89
N VAL A 695 -3.65 -0.30 6.24
CA VAL A 695 -2.87 0.03 7.46
C VAL A 695 -1.58 0.79 7.13
N SER A 696 -0.95 1.41 8.12
CA SER A 696 0.37 1.99 7.93
C SER A 696 1.44 0.92 7.75
N ASN A 697 2.60 1.32 7.20
CA ASN A 697 3.80 0.51 7.33
C ASN A 697 4.25 0.44 8.78
N ASP A 698 4.88 -0.68 9.16
CA ASP A 698 5.44 -0.88 10.49
C ASP A 698 6.97 -0.78 10.42
N PRO A 699 7.56 0.32 10.92
CA PRO A 699 9.00 0.52 10.87
C PRO A 699 9.82 -0.58 11.57
N GLU A 700 9.27 -1.21 12.61
CA GLU A 700 9.93 -2.29 13.36
C GLU A 700 9.99 -3.60 12.57
N ARG A 701 9.10 -3.79 11.59
CA ARG A 701 9.13 -4.96 10.70
C ARG A 701 10.08 -4.79 9.51
N GLY A 702 10.51 -3.57 9.21
CA GLY A 702 11.41 -3.29 8.08
C GLY A 702 10.78 -3.43 6.69
N HIS A 703 11.61 -3.23 5.67
CA HIS A 703 11.24 -3.36 4.27
C HIS A 703 11.60 -4.73 3.71
N HIS A 704 10.62 -5.63 3.59
CA HIS A 704 10.84 -7.02 3.16
C HIS A 704 10.14 -7.39 1.84
N LEU A 705 9.22 -6.55 1.37
CA LEU A 705 8.41 -6.80 0.18
C LEU A 705 8.50 -5.59 -0.74
N SER A 706 8.56 -5.80 -2.06
CA SER A 706 8.64 -4.73 -3.02
C SER A 706 7.38 -3.86 -3.01
N PHE A 707 7.55 -2.56 -3.29
CA PHE A 707 6.46 -1.60 -3.41
C PHE A 707 6.70 -0.71 -4.62
N LYS A 708 5.71 -0.62 -5.51
CA LYS A 708 5.81 0.16 -6.76
C LYS A 708 5.17 1.53 -6.58
N HIS A 709 5.98 2.61 -6.62
CA HIS A 709 5.50 3.96 -6.29
C HIS A 709 6.16 5.12 -7.06
N GLY A 710 6.59 4.89 -8.31
CA GLY A 710 6.96 5.96 -9.23
C GLY A 710 8.18 5.67 -10.09
N ALA A 711 9.21 5.05 -9.51
CA ALA A 711 10.44 4.64 -10.19
C ALA A 711 10.43 3.11 -10.45
N PRO A 712 11.47 2.48 -11.04
CA PRO A 712 11.66 1.03 -10.92
C PRO A 712 11.52 0.58 -9.45
N ASP A 713 10.96 -0.61 -9.24
CA ASP A 713 10.53 -1.10 -7.92
C ASP A 713 11.62 -0.93 -6.86
N ASP A 714 11.25 -0.56 -5.62
CA ASP A 714 12.24 -0.55 -4.53
C ASP A 714 12.67 -2.00 -4.24
N TYR A 715 13.88 -2.36 -4.68
CA TYR A 715 14.52 -3.66 -4.49
C TYR A 715 15.57 -3.64 -3.36
N TYR A 716 15.65 -2.54 -2.61
CA TYR A 716 16.64 -2.38 -1.55
C TYR A 716 16.03 -2.76 -0.18
N PHE A 717 15.78 -4.06 -0.02
CA PHE A 717 15.24 -4.64 1.21
C PHE A 717 16.20 -4.53 2.40
N ASP A 718 15.64 -4.57 3.60
CA ASP A 718 16.43 -4.55 4.83
C ASP A 718 17.13 -5.89 5.07
N SER A 719 16.68 -7.01 4.50
CA SER A 719 17.38 -8.30 4.66
C SER A 719 18.52 -8.48 3.65
N SER A 720 19.67 -9.00 4.11
CA SER A 720 20.87 -9.29 3.31
C SER A 720 20.82 -10.62 2.54
N TYR A 721 19.75 -11.41 2.66
CA TYR A 721 19.51 -12.56 1.80
C TYR A 721 19.25 -12.07 0.38
N GLY A 722 20.34 -11.84 -0.35
CA GLY A 722 20.32 -11.39 -1.73
C GLY A 722 19.65 -12.44 -2.61
N PHE A 723 18.78 -11.99 -3.51
CA PHE A 723 18.60 -12.72 -4.76
C PHE A 723 18.54 -11.74 -5.93
N SER A 724 19.45 -11.94 -6.85
CA SER A 724 19.59 -11.23 -8.11
C SER A 724 18.45 -11.64 -9.05
N GLY A 725 17.71 -10.65 -9.56
CA GLY A 725 16.84 -10.80 -10.73
C GLY A 725 15.47 -11.45 -10.48
N GLY A 726 14.47 -10.62 -10.12
CA GLY A 726 13.06 -10.94 -10.39
C GLY A 726 12.06 -10.86 -9.21
N ILE A 727 12.50 -10.44 -8.02
CA ILE A 727 11.71 -10.57 -6.77
C ILE A 727 10.48 -9.64 -6.71
N ASP A 728 10.40 -8.57 -7.51
CA ASP A 728 9.18 -7.74 -7.52
C ASP A 728 7.91 -8.54 -7.89
N ARG A 729 8.05 -9.57 -8.73
CA ARG A 729 6.91 -10.41 -9.16
C ARG A 729 6.40 -11.34 -8.06
N LEU A 730 7.18 -11.62 -7.03
CA LEU A 730 6.86 -12.64 -6.03
C LEU A 730 6.30 -12.07 -4.74
N ALA A 731 6.28 -10.75 -4.51
CA ALA A 731 5.71 -10.18 -3.27
C ALA A 731 4.29 -10.72 -2.98
N LYS A 732 3.47 -10.85 -4.03
CA LYS A 732 2.12 -11.41 -3.94
C LYS A 732 2.11 -12.88 -3.52
N SER A 733 2.95 -13.69 -4.15
CA SER A 733 3.10 -15.11 -3.84
C SER A 733 3.70 -15.32 -2.45
N ALA A 734 4.66 -14.50 -2.04
CA ALA A 734 5.28 -14.55 -0.72
C ALA A 734 4.24 -14.26 0.36
N VAL A 735 3.45 -13.20 0.21
CA VAL A 735 2.34 -12.89 1.14
C VAL A 735 1.35 -14.04 1.19
N TRP A 736 0.92 -14.55 0.03
CA TRP A 736 -0.02 -15.66 -0.02
C TRP A 736 0.52 -16.91 0.69
N THR A 737 1.76 -17.29 0.43
CA THR A 737 2.42 -18.45 1.07
C THR A 737 2.53 -18.24 2.57
N MET A 738 2.96 -17.06 3.03
CA MET A 738 3.09 -16.77 4.46
C MET A 738 1.75 -16.87 5.18
N GLN A 739 0.68 -16.31 4.60
CA GLN A 739 -0.65 -16.40 5.20
C GLN A 739 -1.21 -17.83 5.14
N SER A 740 -0.96 -18.55 4.04
CA SER A 740 -1.38 -19.95 3.92
C SER A 740 -0.72 -20.85 4.95
N LEU A 741 0.54 -20.59 5.32
CA LEU A 741 1.28 -21.40 6.29
C LEU A 741 1.10 -20.96 7.74
N HIS A 742 0.88 -19.67 7.99
CA HIS A 742 1.04 -19.10 9.34
C HIS A 742 -0.13 -18.22 9.82
N ALA A 743 -1.14 -17.94 9.00
CA ALA A 743 -2.30 -17.22 9.50
C ALA A 743 -3.08 -18.08 10.50
N ASP A 744 -3.62 -17.46 11.55
CA ASP A 744 -4.35 -18.18 12.62
C ASP A 744 -5.69 -18.73 12.11
N ASP A 745 -6.32 -18.05 11.15
CA ASP A 745 -7.61 -18.36 10.52
C ASP A 745 -7.48 -19.31 9.32
N GLN A 746 -6.75 -20.42 9.50
CA GLN A 746 -6.43 -21.40 8.45
C GLN A 746 -7.64 -21.87 7.63
N LEU A 747 -8.78 -22.15 8.27
CA LEU A 747 -10.00 -22.55 7.56
C LEU A 747 -10.50 -21.45 6.61
N ARG A 748 -10.39 -20.19 7.03
CA ARG A 748 -10.77 -19.02 6.22
C ARG A 748 -9.86 -18.87 5.01
N GLN A 749 -8.55 -19.01 5.19
CA GLN A 749 -7.58 -18.95 4.10
C GLN A 749 -7.79 -20.08 3.09
N ARG A 750 -8.10 -21.28 3.58
CA ARG A 750 -8.39 -22.45 2.73
C ARG A 750 -9.66 -22.25 1.91
N ALA A 751 -10.73 -21.77 2.52
CA ALA A 751 -11.98 -21.45 1.84
C ALA A 751 -11.79 -20.30 0.82
N ALA A 752 -11.03 -19.26 1.18
CA ALA A 752 -10.71 -18.15 0.28
C ALA A 752 -9.98 -18.63 -0.99
N TRP A 753 -9.03 -19.57 -0.84
CA TRP A 753 -8.33 -20.17 -1.99
C TRP A 753 -9.26 -20.97 -2.90
N ALA A 754 -10.21 -21.74 -2.33
CA ALA A 754 -11.21 -22.44 -3.12
C ALA A 754 -12.09 -21.45 -3.91
N LEU A 755 -12.58 -20.39 -3.27
CA LEU A 755 -13.37 -19.33 -3.91
C LEU A 755 -12.58 -18.59 -5.00
N SER A 756 -11.27 -18.37 -4.81
CA SER A 756 -10.44 -17.74 -5.85
C SER A 756 -10.28 -18.61 -7.11
N GLN A 757 -10.49 -19.93 -7.02
CA GLN A 757 -10.55 -20.81 -8.20
C GLN A 757 -11.88 -20.67 -8.98
N ILE A 758 -12.90 -20.07 -8.38
CA ILE A 758 -14.20 -19.77 -9.02
C ILE A 758 -14.20 -18.36 -9.64
N PHE A 759 -13.45 -17.40 -9.12
CA PHE A 759 -13.33 -16.07 -9.73
C PHE A 759 -11.89 -15.82 -10.18
N VAL A 760 -11.49 -16.55 -11.23
CA VAL A 760 -10.11 -16.57 -11.72
C VAL A 760 -9.76 -15.30 -12.49
N CYS A 761 -8.62 -14.69 -12.16
CA CYS A 761 -7.99 -13.63 -12.95
C CYS A 761 -6.55 -14.02 -13.32
N SER A 762 -6.10 -13.64 -14.52
CA SER A 762 -4.71 -13.84 -14.94
C SER A 762 -3.83 -12.67 -14.56
N VAL A 763 -2.64 -12.98 -14.03
CA VAL A 763 -1.58 -11.99 -13.79
C VAL A 763 -0.96 -11.47 -15.10
N HIS A 764 -1.13 -12.21 -16.21
CA HIS A 764 -0.61 -11.85 -17.53
C HIS A 764 -1.66 -11.05 -18.33
N GLY A 765 -1.30 -9.87 -18.84
CA GLY A 765 -2.09 -9.13 -19.83
C GLY A 765 -2.69 -7.77 -19.41
N GLY A 766 -2.71 -7.41 -18.11
CA GLY A 766 -3.46 -6.24 -17.63
C GLY A 766 -2.66 -5.06 -17.03
N GLY A 767 -1.33 -5.03 -17.12
CA GLY A 767 -0.53 -3.96 -16.51
C GLY A 767 -0.48 -3.94 -14.96
N TYR A 768 -1.19 -4.85 -14.28
CA TYR A 768 -1.17 -5.01 -12.81
C TYR A 768 -0.13 -6.01 -12.30
N ARG A 769 0.69 -6.59 -13.19
CA ARG A 769 1.64 -7.67 -12.83
C ARG A 769 2.53 -7.32 -11.62
N GLU A 770 2.96 -6.06 -11.54
CA GLU A 770 3.89 -5.55 -10.53
C GLU A 770 3.16 -4.84 -9.37
N ARG A 771 1.84 -4.64 -9.48
CA ARG A 771 1.04 -3.94 -8.46
C ARG A 771 0.59 -4.91 -7.36
N ALA A 772 1.48 -5.25 -6.44
CA ALA A 772 1.23 -6.24 -5.39
C ALA A 772 -0.05 -5.96 -4.59
N GLU A 773 -0.19 -4.74 -4.08
CA GLU A 773 -1.34 -4.34 -3.26
C GLU A 773 -2.70 -4.54 -3.96
N SER A 774 -2.78 -4.29 -5.28
CA SER A 774 -4.03 -4.49 -6.03
C SER A 774 -4.49 -5.94 -6.02
N TRP A 775 -3.56 -6.90 -6.20
CA TRP A 775 -3.88 -8.33 -6.19
C TRP A 775 -4.22 -8.85 -4.81
N LEU A 776 -3.50 -8.38 -3.78
CA LEU A 776 -3.79 -8.76 -2.40
C LEU A 776 -5.17 -8.23 -1.98
N SER A 777 -5.53 -7.01 -2.40
CA SER A 777 -6.87 -6.47 -2.21
C SER A 777 -7.95 -7.26 -2.94
N TYR A 778 -7.66 -7.85 -4.10
CA TYR A 778 -8.57 -8.74 -4.81
C TYR A 778 -8.73 -10.07 -4.08
N TYR A 779 -7.64 -10.69 -3.65
CA TYR A 779 -7.67 -11.95 -2.91
C TYR A 779 -8.40 -11.82 -1.57
N ASP A 780 -8.20 -10.71 -0.87
CA ASP A 780 -8.88 -10.42 0.40
C ASP A 780 -10.42 -10.32 0.27
N ILE A 781 -10.98 -10.18 -0.95
CA ILE A 781 -12.43 -10.33 -1.16
C ILE A 781 -12.88 -11.72 -0.70
N PHE A 782 -12.14 -12.76 -1.07
CA PHE A 782 -12.47 -14.14 -0.72
C PHE A 782 -12.19 -14.44 0.74
N VAL A 783 -11.15 -13.83 1.33
CA VAL A 783 -10.86 -13.97 2.76
C VAL A 783 -12.00 -13.36 3.59
N ARG A 784 -12.41 -12.12 3.30
CA ARG A 784 -13.51 -11.46 4.02
C ARG A 784 -14.85 -12.19 3.89
N ASN A 785 -15.10 -12.79 2.73
CA ASN A 785 -16.37 -13.47 2.42
C ASN A 785 -16.30 -15.00 2.48
N ALA A 786 -15.25 -15.58 3.06
CA ALA A 786 -15.02 -17.03 3.08
C ALA A 786 -16.21 -17.83 3.64
N PHE A 787 -16.91 -17.25 4.61
CA PHE A 787 -18.11 -17.83 5.25
C PHE A 787 -19.36 -16.95 5.02
N GLY A 788 -19.28 -16.04 4.04
CA GLY A 788 -20.34 -15.10 3.69
C GLY A 788 -21.28 -15.65 2.61
N ASN A 789 -21.97 -14.74 1.92
CA ASN A 789 -22.88 -15.11 0.83
C ASN A 789 -22.25 -14.82 -0.55
N PHE A 790 -22.71 -15.57 -1.56
CA PHE A 790 -22.19 -15.48 -2.93
C PHE A 790 -22.46 -14.12 -3.59
N ARG A 791 -23.56 -13.44 -3.24
CA ARG A 791 -23.93 -12.14 -3.80
C ARG A 791 -22.90 -11.07 -3.45
N ASP A 792 -22.40 -11.06 -2.22
CA ASP A 792 -21.40 -10.08 -1.77
C ASP A 792 -20.04 -10.32 -2.46
N ILE A 793 -19.65 -11.59 -2.66
CA ILE A 793 -18.47 -11.95 -3.44
C ILE A 793 -18.62 -11.42 -4.87
N MET A 794 -19.74 -11.72 -5.52
CA MET A 794 -20.01 -11.29 -6.90
C MET A 794 -19.96 -9.76 -7.02
N GLN A 795 -20.58 -9.03 -6.08
CA GLN A 795 -20.57 -7.57 -6.08
C GLN A 795 -19.14 -7.02 -5.93
N GLN A 796 -18.36 -7.51 -4.97
CA GLN A 796 -16.98 -7.06 -4.77
C GLN A 796 -16.07 -7.38 -5.95
N VAL A 797 -16.20 -8.57 -6.55
CA VAL A 797 -15.46 -8.97 -7.74
C VAL A 797 -15.83 -8.11 -8.94
N THR A 798 -17.13 -7.82 -9.15
CA THR A 798 -17.63 -6.97 -10.24
C THR A 798 -17.00 -5.58 -10.20
N TYR A 799 -16.90 -4.96 -9.03
CA TYR A 799 -16.38 -3.60 -8.89
C TYR A 799 -14.85 -3.55 -8.68
N ASN A 800 -14.14 -4.69 -8.75
CA ASN A 800 -12.69 -4.69 -8.59
C ASN A 800 -11.98 -4.34 -9.93
N PRO A 801 -11.01 -3.41 -9.93
CA PRO A 801 -10.28 -3.02 -11.15
C PRO A 801 -9.55 -4.17 -11.87
N ILE A 802 -9.04 -5.16 -11.14
CA ILE A 802 -8.36 -6.31 -11.75
C ILE A 802 -9.34 -7.12 -12.59
N MET A 803 -10.52 -7.41 -12.04
CA MET A 803 -11.56 -8.13 -12.79
C MET A 803 -12.10 -7.28 -13.94
N GLY A 804 -12.33 -5.99 -13.70
CA GLY A 804 -12.76 -5.01 -14.70
C GLY A 804 -11.85 -4.94 -15.92
N ASP A 805 -10.54 -4.94 -15.70
CA ASP A 805 -9.57 -4.97 -16.80
C ASP A 805 -9.41 -6.37 -17.41
N TYR A 806 -9.44 -7.43 -16.60
CA TYR A 806 -9.26 -8.81 -17.07
C TYR A 806 -10.38 -9.28 -18.01
N LEU A 807 -11.63 -8.95 -17.67
CA LEU A 807 -12.81 -9.24 -18.51
C LEU A 807 -13.32 -8.00 -19.24
N THR A 808 -12.41 -7.01 -19.42
CA THR A 808 -12.52 -5.86 -20.34
C THR A 808 -13.72 -4.92 -20.18
N PHE A 809 -14.54 -5.10 -19.15
CA PHE A 809 -15.74 -4.29 -18.89
C PHE A 809 -15.46 -2.98 -18.12
N LYS A 810 -14.20 -2.65 -17.84
CA LYS A 810 -13.86 -1.34 -17.27
C LYS A 810 -14.24 -0.23 -18.26
N ARG A 811 -15.01 0.75 -17.78
CA ARG A 811 -15.58 1.84 -18.61
C ARG A 811 -16.52 1.32 -19.73
N ASN A 812 -17.10 0.13 -19.56
CA ASN A 812 -18.12 -0.39 -20.46
C ASN A 812 -19.27 0.63 -20.63
N ARG A 813 -19.81 0.72 -21.85
CA ARG A 813 -20.87 1.66 -22.20
C ARG A 813 -22.03 0.90 -22.81
N ALA A 814 -23.24 1.41 -22.59
CA ALA A 814 -24.42 0.93 -23.29
C ALA A 814 -24.28 1.15 -24.82
N TRP A 815 -25.12 0.45 -25.58
CA TRP A 815 -25.25 0.61 -27.02
C TRP A 815 -25.32 2.09 -27.43
N ASP A 816 -24.50 2.51 -28.38
CA ASP A 816 -24.44 3.90 -28.85
C ASP A 816 -24.86 4.09 -30.33
N SER A 817 -25.10 5.34 -30.71
CA SER A 817 -25.58 5.71 -32.06
C SER A 817 -24.57 5.46 -33.19
N VAL A 818 -23.35 5.05 -32.86
CA VAL A 818 -22.31 4.64 -33.81
C VAL A 818 -22.15 3.12 -33.87
N GLY A 819 -23.07 2.37 -33.26
CA GLY A 819 -23.18 0.91 -33.40
C GLY A 819 -22.19 0.11 -32.54
N ARG A 820 -21.68 0.69 -31.44
CA ARG A 820 -20.84 -0.06 -30.49
C ARG A 820 -21.71 -0.84 -29.51
N PHE A 821 -21.51 -2.16 -29.47
CA PHE A 821 -22.13 -3.06 -28.49
C PHE A 821 -21.47 -2.92 -27.11
N PRO A 822 -22.22 -3.16 -26.01
CA PRO A 822 -21.62 -3.30 -24.69
C PRO A 822 -20.71 -4.53 -24.61
N ASP A 823 -19.68 -4.46 -23.77
CA ASP A 823 -18.86 -5.62 -23.42
C ASP A 823 -19.65 -6.58 -22.51
N GLU A 824 -19.82 -7.82 -22.96
CA GLU A 824 -20.59 -8.86 -22.28
C GLU A 824 -19.72 -10.00 -21.71
N ASN A 825 -18.39 -9.89 -21.79
CA ASN A 825 -17.47 -10.94 -21.34
C ASN A 825 -17.72 -11.33 -19.88
N TYR A 826 -17.83 -10.34 -18.98
CA TYR A 826 -18.09 -10.60 -17.56
C TYR A 826 -19.41 -11.31 -17.29
N ALA A 827 -20.49 -10.88 -17.95
CA ALA A 827 -21.81 -11.48 -17.78
C ALA A 827 -21.82 -12.94 -18.25
N ARG A 828 -21.14 -13.25 -19.37
CA ARG A 828 -21.01 -14.62 -19.86
C ARG A 828 -20.21 -15.51 -18.90
N GLU A 829 -19.09 -15.02 -18.39
CA GLU A 829 -18.26 -15.78 -17.44
C GLU A 829 -18.99 -16.10 -16.14
N ILE A 830 -19.81 -15.18 -15.62
CA ILE A 830 -20.65 -15.48 -14.44
C ILE A 830 -21.67 -16.57 -14.76
N MET A 831 -22.33 -16.54 -15.92
CA MET A 831 -23.37 -17.52 -16.26
C MET A 831 -22.83 -18.93 -16.54
N GLN A 832 -21.54 -19.08 -16.85
CA GLN A 832 -20.92 -20.37 -17.11
C GLN A 832 -20.47 -21.10 -15.83
N ARG A 833 -20.42 -20.40 -14.69
CA ARG A 833 -20.00 -20.93 -13.38
C ARG A 833 -21.21 -21.17 -12.50
#